data_AF-A0A940PV57-F1
#
_entry.id   AF-A0A940PV57-F1
#
_cell.length_a   1.000
_cell.length_b   1.000
_cell.length_c   1.000
_cell.angle_alpha   90.00
_cell.angle_beta   90.00
_cell.angle_gamma   90.00
#
_symmetry.space_group_name_H-M   'P 1'
#
loop_
_entity.id
_entity.type
_entity.pdbx_description
1 polymer ?
#
loop_
_entity_poly.entity_id
_entity_poly.type
_entity_poly.pdbx_seq_one_letter_code
_entity_poly.pdbx_strand_id
1 'polypeptide(L)'
;MTKVPRATPGRPIYSPKQVAKDYAYVAPGFIISLIAFTVLLPLTALAFGTLVVWVGALLLPCALLLASLLARISRARLHWWGAELAPVQYAPQRPGITGLLGLMTEPRRWLDLVFEALIAFPLRLFTFVVMATWTAGALGGISYPLWVGYVPRDELTAVVSKWLTFGALPDEVAHSLALDIGANVVSGVIFLVTIPLVMRGLARLDAAVTAAALGGAPATSGAAASPAALPAGANPATLPAAPGAIPASNISRSGWTLIVTSTIALISVAINWPLLASLYGVPVVIAILLALAGAAALVTVPRWPVIGIALHTVATLVVAVLCAHVASAPAPWPVMMLIVQALLVLLVALRRPWPWALAAWVIPQVGVLLATVLLALPQGMGSASRANIIVSASVSLAAGVLGAVLRQLVTSRGALRAERLAAEGLTEQRRQLDERTRIAQELHDVVAHSMSVISVQAMTVKYRLPEMPADAEHEFHTIEQSSRQALSEMRGLLGLLRSPEDRETLQLAPQPTLTDIPALVAATRHSGAQISLRMPEAAAALETVPAATGLTAFRTVQEALSNAVRHAPRSPIEVTVQLAAGRASGHGEVMVEVMNGAAAGASPVSSPGAGLGLAGLTERVQAVGGAVMHGATDAGGFFVRAELPA
;
A
#
# COMPACT_ATOMS: atom_id res chain seq x y z
N MET A 1 14.97 -29.05 -39.75
CA MET A 1 13.54 -29.40 -39.87
C MET A 1 13.02 -29.84 -38.51
N THR A 2 12.53 -28.88 -37.74
CA THR A 2 12.04 -29.03 -36.37
C THR A 2 10.59 -29.54 -36.38
N LYS A 3 10.34 -30.65 -35.69
CA LYS A 3 9.00 -31.25 -35.52
C LYS A 3 8.10 -30.26 -34.77
N VAL A 4 7.08 -29.77 -35.46
CA VAL A 4 5.93 -29.07 -34.85
C VAL A 4 5.15 -30.10 -33.99
N PRO A 5 4.85 -29.81 -32.72
CA PRO A 5 4.07 -30.72 -31.90
C PRO A 5 2.61 -30.73 -32.39
N ARG A 6 2.09 -31.94 -32.68
CA ARG A 6 0.68 -32.17 -33.00
C ARG A 6 -0.18 -31.66 -31.85
N ALA A 7 -1.14 -30.78 -32.18
CA ALA A 7 -2.22 -30.40 -31.29
C ALA A 7 -2.95 -31.67 -30.80
N THR A 8 -3.03 -31.82 -29.49
CA THR A 8 -3.84 -32.84 -28.84
C THR A 8 -5.32 -32.63 -29.20
N PRO A 9 -6.08 -33.70 -29.52
CA PRO A 9 -7.49 -33.55 -29.88
C PRO A 9 -8.27 -33.01 -28.67
N GLY A 10 -9.14 -32.03 -28.92
CA GLY A 10 -9.91 -31.31 -27.91
C GLY A 10 -10.61 -32.26 -26.96
N ARG A 11 -10.27 -32.17 -25.66
CA ARG A 11 -11.03 -32.81 -24.59
C ARG A 11 -12.48 -32.30 -24.67
N PRO A 12 -13.50 -33.17 -24.48
CA PRO A 12 -14.88 -32.72 -24.41
C PRO A 12 -15.02 -31.64 -23.34
N ILE A 13 -15.80 -30.60 -23.64
CA ILE A 13 -15.93 -29.37 -22.85
C ILE A 13 -16.36 -29.65 -21.39
N TYR A 14 -16.98 -30.82 -21.13
CA TYR A 14 -17.29 -31.31 -19.79
C TYR A 14 -17.09 -32.84 -19.70
N SER A 15 -16.36 -33.31 -18.68
CA SER A 15 -16.28 -34.75 -18.38
C SER A 15 -17.35 -35.12 -17.35
N PRO A 16 -18.03 -36.28 -17.47
CA PRO A 16 -19.04 -36.71 -16.49
C PRO A 16 -18.43 -36.88 -15.09
N LYS A 17 -17.13 -37.25 -15.02
CA LYS A 17 -16.37 -37.28 -13.77
C LYS A 17 -16.28 -35.91 -13.10
N GLN A 18 -16.15 -34.83 -13.88
CA GLN A 18 -16.08 -33.47 -13.35
C GLN A 18 -17.44 -33.02 -12.81
N VAL A 19 -18.53 -33.32 -13.51
CA VAL A 19 -19.90 -33.00 -13.05
C VAL A 19 -20.19 -33.73 -11.74
N ALA A 20 -19.86 -35.03 -11.65
CA ALA A 20 -19.99 -35.79 -10.42
C ALA A 20 -19.16 -35.18 -9.27
N LYS A 21 -17.93 -34.71 -9.55
CA LYS A 21 -17.08 -34.02 -8.57
C LYS A 21 -17.71 -32.70 -8.09
N ASP A 22 -18.33 -31.93 -8.99
CA ASP A 22 -18.99 -30.66 -8.65
C ASP A 22 -20.26 -30.91 -7.81
N TYR A 23 -21.04 -31.95 -8.11
CA TYR A 23 -22.18 -32.39 -7.27
C TYR A 23 -21.74 -32.82 -5.87
N ALA A 24 -20.70 -33.67 -5.80
CA ALA A 24 -20.16 -34.16 -4.54
C ALA A 24 -19.55 -33.03 -3.68
N TYR A 25 -19.24 -31.88 -4.27
CA TYR A 25 -18.80 -30.70 -3.54
C TYR A 25 -19.99 -29.85 -3.04
N VAL A 26 -20.96 -29.54 -3.90
CA VAL A 26 -22.08 -28.63 -3.59
C VAL A 26 -23.11 -29.27 -2.65
N ALA A 27 -23.52 -30.51 -2.91
CA ALA A 27 -24.61 -31.16 -2.17
C ALA A 27 -24.37 -31.29 -0.66
N PRO A 28 -23.24 -31.82 -0.17
CA PRO A 28 -22.98 -31.91 1.27
C PRO A 28 -22.73 -30.54 1.90
N GLY A 29 -22.37 -29.53 1.11
CA GLY A 29 -22.13 -28.17 1.59
C GLY A 29 -23.31 -27.60 2.36
N PHE A 30 -24.53 -27.78 1.82
CA PHE A 30 -25.76 -27.31 2.46
C PHE A 30 -26.01 -27.96 3.82
N ILE A 31 -25.92 -29.29 3.90
CA ILE A 31 -26.12 -30.04 5.16
C ILE A 31 -25.14 -29.55 6.22
N ILE A 32 -23.86 -29.40 5.87
CA ILE A 32 -22.83 -28.90 6.78
C ILE A 32 -23.18 -27.48 7.25
N SER A 33 -23.56 -26.58 6.35
CA SER A 33 -23.91 -25.22 6.74
C SER A 33 -25.21 -25.11 7.52
N LEU A 34 -26.18 -26.00 7.27
CA LEU A 34 -27.42 -26.04 8.02
C LEU A 34 -27.13 -26.44 9.47
N ILE A 35 -26.32 -27.49 9.68
CA ILE A 35 -25.87 -27.90 11.02
C ILE A 35 -25.04 -26.79 11.68
N ALA A 36 -24.12 -26.17 10.92
CA ALA A 36 -23.32 -25.07 11.42
C ALA A 36 -24.19 -23.89 11.87
N PHE A 37 -25.16 -23.48 11.06
CA PHE A 37 -26.08 -22.38 11.36
C PHE A 37 -26.96 -22.68 12.57
N THR A 38 -27.60 -23.86 12.61
CA THR A 38 -28.52 -24.23 13.68
C THR A 38 -27.81 -24.46 15.02
N VAL A 39 -26.52 -24.78 15.02
CA VAL A 39 -25.74 -24.96 16.25
C VAL A 39 -24.98 -23.69 16.63
N LEU A 40 -24.19 -23.12 15.73
CA LEU A 40 -23.30 -21.99 16.05
C LEU A 40 -24.07 -20.71 16.35
N LEU A 41 -25.13 -20.40 15.60
CA LEU A 41 -25.85 -19.15 15.81
C LEU A 41 -26.55 -19.12 17.18
N PRO A 42 -27.35 -20.14 17.58
CA PRO A 42 -27.94 -20.16 18.92
C PRO A 42 -26.89 -20.27 20.02
N LEU A 43 -25.84 -21.08 19.85
CA LEU A 43 -24.78 -21.23 20.86
C LEU A 43 -24.05 -19.91 21.10
N THR A 44 -23.77 -19.15 20.02
CA THR A 44 -23.13 -17.84 20.11
C THR A 44 -24.07 -16.80 20.72
N ALA A 45 -25.34 -16.79 20.32
CA ALA A 45 -26.34 -15.89 20.90
C ALA A 45 -26.53 -16.16 22.40
N LEU A 46 -26.60 -17.43 22.81
CA LEU A 46 -26.67 -17.85 24.20
C LEU A 46 -25.40 -17.44 24.96
N ALA A 47 -24.23 -17.61 24.35
CA ALA A 47 -22.96 -17.20 24.96
C ALA A 47 -22.90 -15.68 25.21
N PHE A 48 -23.35 -14.85 24.28
CA PHE A 48 -23.42 -13.40 24.50
C PHE A 48 -24.52 -13.02 25.50
N GLY A 49 -25.70 -13.64 25.41
CA GLY A 49 -26.83 -13.35 26.30
C GLY A 49 -26.57 -13.73 27.76
N THR A 50 -25.77 -14.77 28.00
CA THR A 50 -25.42 -15.26 29.35
C THR A 50 -24.06 -14.74 29.84
N LEU A 51 -23.45 -13.78 29.13
CA LEU A 51 -22.17 -13.19 29.53
C LEU A 51 -22.26 -12.48 30.89
N VAL A 52 -23.43 -11.88 31.19
CA VAL A 52 -23.71 -11.18 32.46
C VAL A 52 -23.56 -12.09 33.68
N VAL A 53 -23.85 -13.38 33.53
CA VAL A 53 -23.79 -14.38 34.61
C VAL A 53 -22.52 -15.24 34.48
N TRP A 54 -21.52 -14.80 33.71
CA TRP A 54 -20.25 -15.50 33.44
C TRP A 54 -20.34 -16.87 32.74
N VAL A 55 -21.52 -17.48 32.63
CA VAL A 55 -21.78 -18.70 31.86
C VAL A 55 -21.37 -18.50 30.39
N GLY A 56 -21.68 -17.33 29.85
CA GLY A 56 -21.32 -16.95 28.48
C GLY A 56 -19.82 -16.93 28.20
N ALA A 57 -19.00 -16.58 29.20
CA ALA A 57 -17.54 -16.55 29.08
C ALA A 57 -16.93 -17.95 28.92
N LEU A 58 -17.62 -19.00 29.39
CA LEU A 58 -17.23 -20.41 29.19
C LEU A 58 -17.81 -21.00 27.89
N LEU A 59 -19.00 -20.57 27.47
CA LEU A 59 -19.65 -21.05 26.25
C LEU A 59 -19.02 -20.49 24.97
N LEU A 60 -18.58 -19.23 24.98
CA LEU A 60 -18.06 -18.56 23.79
C LEU A 60 -16.80 -19.24 23.21
N PRO A 61 -15.81 -19.67 24.02
CA PRO A 61 -14.67 -20.43 23.52
C PRO A 61 -15.06 -21.78 22.90
N CYS A 62 -16.07 -22.46 23.44
CA CYS A 62 -16.61 -23.68 22.86
C CYS A 62 -17.23 -23.43 21.49
N ALA A 63 -17.99 -22.33 21.33
CA ALA A 63 -18.53 -21.91 20.04
C ALA A 63 -17.43 -21.63 19.01
N LEU A 64 -16.36 -20.93 19.41
CA LEU A 64 -15.19 -20.65 18.57
C LEU A 64 -14.44 -21.93 18.17
N LEU A 65 -14.33 -22.91 19.07
CA LEU A 65 -13.72 -24.21 18.77
C LEU A 65 -14.56 -25.00 17.77
N LEU A 66 -15.87 -25.07 17.99
CA LEU A 66 -16.79 -25.76 17.09
C LEU A 66 -16.79 -25.11 15.69
N ALA A 67 -16.80 -23.77 15.64
CA ALA A 67 -16.66 -23.03 14.39
C ALA A 67 -15.35 -23.36 13.67
N SER A 68 -14.22 -23.38 14.39
CA SER A 68 -12.92 -23.74 13.80
C SER A 68 -12.88 -25.18 13.27
N LEU A 69 -13.62 -26.11 13.89
CA LEU A 69 -13.76 -27.49 13.44
C LEU A 69 -14.57 -27.58 12.14
N LEU A 70 -15.72 -26.89 12.08
CA LEU A 70 -16.54 -26.80 10.88
C LEU A 70 -15.79 -26.13 9.72
N ALA A 71 -15.03 -25.06 10.01
CA ALA A 71 -14.17 -24.41 9.04
C ALA A 71 -13.05 -25.34 8.52
N ARG A 72 -12.51 -26.24 9.35
CA ARG A 72 -11.57 -27.29 8.90
C ARG A 72 -12.25 -28.27 7.93
N ILE A 73 -13.48 -28.67 8.20
CA ILE A 73 -14.27 -29.53 7.30
C ILE A 73 -14.52 -28.82 5.96
N SER A 74 -14.91 -27.54 5.98
CA SER A 74 -15.09 -26.73 4.77
C SER A 74 -13.82 -26.61 3.95
N ARG A 75 -12.66 -26.40 4.59
CA ARG A 75 -11.34 -26.38 3.91
C ARG A 75 -10.97 -27.74 3.34
N ALA A 76 -11.21 -28.84 4.06
CA ALA A 76 -10.95 -30.20 3.57
C ALA A 76 -11.82 -30.54 2.35
N ARG A 77 -13.10 -30.13 2.34
CA ARG A 77 -14.00 -30.30 1.20
C ARG A 77 -13.48 -29.56 -0.05
N LEU A 78 -13.01 -28.33 0.16
CA LEU A 78 -12.42 -27.51 -0.90
C LEU A 78 -11.10 -28.11 -1.44
N HIS A 79 -10.27 -28.64 -0.57
CA HIS A 79 -9.06 -29.36 -0.95
C HIS A 79 -9.38 -30.63 -1.76
N TRP A 80 -10.36 -31.42 -1.34
CA TRP A 80 -10.85 -32.60 -2.09
C TRP A 80 -11.37 -32.23 -3.48
N TRP A 81 -12.05 -31.09 -3.60
CA TRP A 81 -12.51 -30.57 -4.89
C TRP A 81 -11.35 -30.11 -5.80
N GLY A 82 -10.15 -29.89 -5.27
CA GLY A 82 -8.92 -29.64 -6.02
C GLY A 82 -8.40 -28.21 -5.93
N ALA A 83 -8.82 -27.43 -4.94
CA ALA A 83 -8.27 -26.10 -4.68
C ALA A 83 -7.24 -26.15 -3.55
N GLU A 84 -6.02 -25.69 -3.82
CA GLU A 84 -4.97 -25.54 -2.80
C GLU A 84 -5.19 -24.25 -2.00
N LEU A 85 -5.21 -24.36 -0.68
CA LEU A 85 -5.26 -23.22 0.24
C LEU A 85 -3.99 -23.18 1.08
N ALA A 86 -3.46 -21.98 1.33
CA ALA A 86 -2.40 -21.81 2.29
C ALA A 86 -2.85 -22.33 3.67
N PRO A 87 -2.06 -23.20 4.33
CA PRO A 87 -2.44 -23.77 5.62
C PRO A 87 -2.60 -22.68 6.66
N VAL A 88 -3.74 -22.68 7.35
CA VAL A 88 -4.03 -21.74 8.45
C VAL A 88 -3.43 -22.30 9.73
N GLN A 89 -2.45 -21.60 10.29
CA GLN A 89 -1.92 -21.92 11.61
C GLN A 89 -2.75 -21.20 12.68
N TYR A 90 -3.20 -21.96 13.68
CA TYR A 90 -3.81 -21.41 14.89
C TYR A 90 -2.73 -21.25 15.96
N ALA A 91 -2.89 -20.25 16.83
CA ALA A 91 -2.02 -20.08 17.98
C ALA A 91 -2.05 -21.36 18.86
N PRO A 92 -0.88 -21.82 19.36
CA PRO A 92 -0.81 -23.01 20.19
C PRO A 92 -1.64 -22.84 21.46
N GLN A 93 -2.49 -23.83 21.76
CA GLN A 93 -3.33 -23.81 22.95
C GLN A 93 -2.48 -23.98 24.21
N ARG A 94 -2.66 -23.07 25.17
CA ARG A 94 -2.17 -23.27 26.54
C ARG A 94 -3.23 -24.06 27.33
N PRO A 95 -2.84 -25.06 28.14
CA PRO A 95 -3.79 -25.75 29.00
C PRO A 95 -4.35 -24.81 30.09
N GLY A 96 -5.60 -25.04 30.52
CA GLY A 96 -6.28 -24.30 31.59
C GLY A 96 -7.23 -23.19 31.13
N ILE A 97 -7.93 -22.57 32.10
CA ILE A 97 -8.97 -21.54 31.88
C ILE A 97 -8.41 -20.30 31.18
N THR A 98 -7.17 -19.91 31.50
CA THR A 98 -6.48 -18.78 30.86
C THR A 98 -6.18 -19.03 29.39
N GLY A 99 -5.86 -20.27 29.01
CA GLY A 99 -5.71 -20.67 27.61
C GLY A 99 -7.04 -20.72 26.86
N LEU A 100 -8.12 -21.12 27.53
CA LEU A 100 -9.47 -21.12 26.98
C LEU A 100 -9.97 -19.69 26.69
N LEU A 101 -9.71 -18.74 27.59
CA LEU A 101 -9.97 -17.31 27.37
C LEU A 101 -9.06 -16.71 26.28
N GLY A 102 -7.84 -17.22 26.14
CA GLY A 102 -6.93 -16.87 25.04
C GLY A 102 -7.49 -17.18 23.64
N LEU A 103 -8.48 -18.09 23.52
CA LEU A 103 -9.15 -18.36 22.24
C LEU A 103 -9.96 -17.16 21.75
N MET A 104 -10.45 -16.32 22.66
CA MET A 104 -11.24 -15.13 22.32
C MET A 104 -10.38 -14.00 21.77
N THR A 105 -9.07 -14.00 22.04
CA THR A 105 -8.15 -12.98 21.52
C THR A 105 -7.66 -13.29 20.11
N GLU A 106 -7.89 -14.51 19.60
CA GLU A 106 -7.43 -14.95 18.30
C GLU A 106 -8.41 -14.52 17.18
N PRO A 107 -8.05 -13.55 16.32
CA PRO A 107 -8.97 -13.00 15.32
C PRO A 107 -9.43 -14.05 14.30
N ARG A 108 -8.61 -15.08 14.07
CA ARG A 108 -8.88 -16.11 13.06
C ARG A 108 -10.09 -16.97 13.42
N ARG A 109 -10.27 -17.29 14.70
CA ARG A 109 -11.40 -18.11 15.16
C ARG A 109 -12.73 -17.38 15.06
N TRP A 110 -12.70 -16.06 15.27
CA TRP A 110 -13.86 -15.20 15.03
C TRP A 110 -14.24 -15.17 13.55
N LEU A 111 -13.26 -15.18 12.65
CA LEU A 111 -13.52 -15.26 11.21
C LEU A 111 -14.15 -16.61 10.84
N ASP A 112 -13.61 -17.73 11.33
CA ASP A 112 -14.20 -19.06 11.13
C ASP A 112 -15.67 -19.09 11.63
N LEU A 113 -15.94 -18.50 12.80
CA LEU A 113 -17.30 -18.38 13.36
C LEU A 113 -18.24 -17.56 12.48
N VAL A 114 -17.83 -16.35 12.09
CA VAL A 114 -18.64 -15.48 11.23
C VAL A 114 -18.91 -16.15 9.88
N PHE A 115 -17.91 -16.81 9.29
CA PHE A 115 -18.09 -17.49 8.03
C PHE A 115 -19.10 -18.64 8.15
N GLU A 116 -18.88 -19.59 9.06
CA GLU A 116 -19.75 -20.77 9.17
C GLU A 116 -21.16 -20.43 9.69
N ALA A 117 -21.28 -19.43 10.58
CA ALA A 117 -22.57 -19.06 11.16
C ALA A 117 -23.39 -18.09 10.30
N LEU A 118 -22.78 -17.22 9.49
CA LEU A 118 -23.52 -16.15 8.78
C LEU A 118 -23.37 -16.17 7.27
N ILE A 119 -22.23 -16.65 6.74
CA ILE A 119 -21.93 -16.55 5.30
C ILE A 119 -22.19 -17.87 4.59
N ALA A 120 -21.75 -18.98 5.19
CA ALA A 120 -21.83 -20.31 4.59
C ALA A 120 -23.28 -20.74 4.36
N PHE A 121 -24.20 -20.47 5.31
CA PHE A 121 -25.59 -20.92 5.19
C PHE A 121 -26.35 -20.25 4.03
N PRO A 122 -26.45 -18.92 3.91
CA PRO A 122 -27.13 -18.30 2.78
C PRO A 122 -26.52 -18.68 1.43
N LEU A 123 -25.17 -18.71 1.37
CA LEU A 123 -24.44 -19.11 0.16
C LEU A 123 -24.79 -20.54 -0.26
N ARG A 124 -24.70 -21.49 0.68
CA ARG A 124 -24.88 -22.91 0.37
C ARG A 124 -26.33 -23.31 0.23
N LEU A 125 -27.25 -22.61 0.91
CA LEU A 125 -28.68 -22.67 0.64
C LEU A 125 -28.96 -22.24 -0.79
N PHE A 126 -28.44 -21.08 -1.23
CA PHE A 126 -28.60 -20.62 -2.61
C PHE A 126 -28.05 -21.64 -3.61
N THR A 127 -26.80 -22.11 -3.43
CA THR A 127 -26.22 -23.09 -4.36
C THR A 127 -26.98 -24.41 -4.36
N PHE A 128 -27.50 -24.85 -3.21
CA PHE A 128 -28.29 -26.06 -3.10
C PHE A 128 -29.65 -25.92 -3.76
N VAL A 129 -30.35 -24.81 -3.56
CA VAL A 129 -31.64 -24.53 -4.20
C VAL A 129 -31.46 -24.55 -5.72
N VAL A 130 -30.45 -23.85 -6.26
CA VAL A 130 -30.20 -23.85 -7.71
C VAL A 130 -29.84 -25.26 -8.21
N MET A 131 -28.97 -26.00 -7.51
CA MET A 131 -28.64 -27.40 -7.85
C MET A 131 -29.90 -28.28 -7.85
N ALA A 132 -30.74 -28.18 -6.82
CA ALA A 132 -31.95 -28.97 -6.67
C ALA A 132 -32.96 -28.62 -7.76
N THR A 133 -33.17 -27.33 -8.06
CA THR A 133 -34.03 -26.86 -9.14
C THR A 133 -33.57 -27.39 -10.50
N TRP A 134 -32.27 -27.33 -10.81
CA TRP A 134 -31.77 -27.85 -12.09
C TRP A 134 -31.90 -29.36 -12.21
N THR A 135 -31.63 -30.08 -11.11
CA THR A 135 -31.71 -31.54 -11.10
C THR A 135 -33.16 -32.02 -11.17
N ALA A 136 -34.04 -31.44 -10.37
CA ALA A 136 -35.46 -31.76 -10.36
C ALA A 136 -36.16 -31.30 -11.64
N GLY A 137 -35.80 -30.14 -12.20
CA GLY A 137 -36.33 -29.65 -13.47
C GLY A 137 -35.94 -30.54 -14.64
N ALA A 138 -34.68 -31.02 -14.68
CA ALA A 138 -34.23 -31.97 -15.69
C ALA A 138 -34.99 -33.31 -15.59
N LEU A 139 -34.99 -33.93 -14.40
CA LEU A 139 -35.65 -35.21 -14.18
C LEU A 139 -37.17 -35.11 -14.38
N GLY A 140 -37.79 -34.08 -13.80
CA GLY A 140 -39.22 -33.82 -13.87
C GLY A 140 -39.68 -33.56 -15.29
N GLY A 141 -38.99 -32.70 -16.04
CA GLY A 141 -39.33 -32.40 -17.43
C GLY A 141 -39.16 -33.58 -18.37
N ILE A 142 -38.07 -34.34 -18.24
CA ILE A 142 -37.81 -35.53 -19.10
C ILE A 142 -38.78 -36.67 -18.78
N SER A 143 -39.11 -36.87 -17.50
CA SER A 143 -40.04 -37.92 -17.08
C SER A 143 -41.50 -37.51 -17.16
N TYR A 144 -41.80 -36.23 -17.42
CA TYR A 144 -43.16 -35.68 -17.45
C TYR A 144 -44.18 -36.51 -18.25
N PRO A 145 -43.87 -37.03 -19.46
CA PRO A 145 -44.82 -37.85 -20.21
C PRO A 145 -45.30 -39.11 -19.47
N LEU A 146 -44.48 -39.63 -18.53
CA LEU A 146 -44.78 -40.86 -17.81
C LEU A 146 -45.81 -40.67 -16.69
N TRP A 147 -45.87 -39.47 -16.10
CA TRP A 147 -46.67 -39.23 -14.90
C TRP A 147 -47.73 -38.14 -15.04
N VAL A 148 -47.74 -37.36 -16.14
CA VAL A 148 -48.76 -36.32 -16.41
C VAL A 148 -50.20 -36.85 -16.33
N GLY A 149 -50.43 -38.10 -16.71
CA GLY A 149 -51.76 -38.74 -16.64
C GLY A 149 -52.30 -38.94 -15.22
N TYR A 150 -51.43 -38.85 -14.20
CA TYR A 150 -51.78 -38.99 -12.79
C TYR A 150 -51.86 -37.65 -12.05
N VAL A 151 -51.57 -36.53 -12.73
CA VAL A 151 -51.61 -35.18 -12.15
C VAL A 151 -53.04 -34.64 -12.24
N PRO A 152 -53.68 -34.30 -11.11
CA PRO A 152 -54.97 -33.61 -11.11
C PRO A 152 -54.87 -32.30 -11.90
N ARG A 153 -55.77 -32.11 -12.88
CA ARG A 153 -55.82 -30.91 -13.73
C ARG A 153 -56.55 -29.79 -12.98
N ASP A 154 -55.93 -29.32 -11.92
CA ASP A 154 -56.43 -28.24 -11.09
C ASP A 154 -55.87 -26.90 -11.60
N GLU A 155 -56.42 -25.76 -11.17
CA GLU A 155 -56.01 -24.39 -11.58
C GLU A 155 -54.49 -24.15 -11.56
N LEU A 156 -53.74 -24.87 -10.72
CA LEU A 156 -52.28 -24.82 -10.61
C LEU A 156 -51.55 -25.26 -11.89
N THR A 157 -52.09 -26.23 -12.64
CA THR A 157 -51.53 -26.69 -13.93
C THR A 157 -51.73 -25.65 -15.04
N ALA A 158 -52.85 -24.92 -15.00
CA ALA A 158 -53.12 -23.79 -15.88
C ALA A 158 -52.16 -22.60 -15.62
N VAL A 159 -51.78 -22.35 -14.37
CA VAL A 159 -50.80 -21.30 -14.03
C VAL A 159 -49.39 -21.65 -14.54
N VAL A 160 -48.97 -22.91 -14.42
CA VAL A 160 -47.63 -23.35 -14.85
C VAL A 160 -47.49 -23.35 -16.37
N SER A 161 -48.49 -23.85 -17.11
CA SER A 161 -48.51 -23.80 -18.57
C SER A 161 -48.53 -22.37 -19.12
N LYS A 162 -49.27 -21.46 -18.47
CA LYS A 162 -49.29 -20.03 -18.81
C LYS A 162 -47.95 -19.33 -18.56
N TRP A 163 -47.23 -19.74 -17.51
CA TRP A 163 -45.86 -19.28 -17.24
C TRP A 163 -44.85 -19.78 -18.27
N LEU A 164 -44.89 -21.06 -18.64
CA LEU A 164 -44.00 -21.68 -19.63
C LEU A 164 -44.19 -21.12 -21.04
N THR A 165 -45.42 -20.76 -21.39
CA THR A 165 -45.78 -20.18 -22.70
C THR A 165 -45.72 -18.64 -22.72
N PHE A 166 -45.31 -18.00 -21.62
CA PHE A 166 -45.34 -16.54 -21.44
C PHE A 166 -46.69 -15.88 -21.78
N GLY A 167 -47.79 -16.64 -21.66
CA GLY A 167 -49.13 -16.18 -22.04
C GLY A 167 -49.33 -15.88 -23.53
N ALA A 168 -48.43 -16.36 -24.41
CA ALA A 168 -48.46 -16.04 -25.84
C ALA A 168 -49.47 -16.87 -26.66
N LEU A 169 -50.04 -17.94 -26.08
CA LEU A 169 -50.95 -18.84 -26.75
C LEU A 169 -52.39 -18.69 -26.20
N PRO A 170 -53.43 -18.75 -27.06
CA PRO A 170 -54.82 -18.82 -26.62
C PRO A 170 -55.04 -20.00 -25.68
N ASP A 171 -55.89 -19.84 -24.66
CA ASP A 171 -56.12 -20.86 -23.64
C ASP A 171 -56.45 -22.22 -24.28
N GLU A 172 -57.31 -22.29 -25.31
CA GLU A 172 -57.65 -23.55 -26.00
C GLU A 172 -56.46 -24.33 -26.58
N VAL A 173 -55.40 -23.64 -27.03
CA VAL A 173 -54.17 -24.24 -27.58
C VAL A 173 -53.19 -24.61 -26.46
N ALA A 174 -53.09 -23.76 -25.43
CA ALA A 174 -52.27 -23.99 -24.25
C ALA A 174 -52.70 -25.22 -23.44
N HIS A 175 -53.99 -25.61 -23.51
CA HIS A 175 -54.53 -26.80 -22.85
C HIS A 175 -54.33 -28.11 -23.63
N SER A 176 -53.69 -28.09 -24.81
CA SER A 176 -53.41 -29.33 -25.54
C SER A 176 -52.32 -30.14 -24.82
N LEU A 177 -52.67 -31.37 -24.42
CA LEU A 177 -51.78 -32.29 -23.70
C LEU A 177 -50.44 -32.49 -24.42
N ALA A 178 -50.44 -32.47 -25.75
CA ALA A 178 -49.24 -32.61 -26.57
C ALA A 178 -48.28 -31.40 -26.46
N LEU A 179 -48.81 -30.17 -26.41
CA LEU A 179 -47.97 -28.97 -26.23
C LEU A 179 -47.44 -28.87 -24.80
N ASP A 180 -48.23 -29.26 -23.80
CA ASP A 180 -47.80 -29.28 -22.40
C ASP A 180 -46.68 -30.31 -22.16
N ILE A 181 -46.85 -31.52 -22.70
CA ILE A 181 -45.79 -32.55 -22.70
C ILE A 181 -44.56 -32.05 -23.45
N GLY A 182 -44.73 -31.49 -24.65
CA GLY A 182 -43.63 -30.96 -25.45
C GLY A 182 -42.85 -29.86 -24.73
N ALA A 183 -43.54 -28.89 -24.12
CA ALA A 183 -42.92 -27.80 -23.39
C ALA A 183 -42.12 -28.30 -22.18
N ASN A 184 -42.69 -29.19 -21.35
CA ASN A 184 -42.01 -29.74 -20.18
C ASN A 184 -40.80 -30.60 -20.55
N VAL A 185 -40.90 -31.42 -21.60
CA VAL A 185 -39.77 -32.20 -22.11
C VAL A 185 -38.66 -31.29 -22.62
N VAL A 186 -38.99 -30.27 -23.41
CA VAL A 186 -38.00 -29.28 -23.89
C VAL A 186 -37.33 -28.55 -22.73
N SER A 187 -38.10 -28.10 -21.73
CA SER A 187 -37.54 -27.50 -20.52
C SER A 187 -36.63 -28.48 -19.77
N GLY A 188 -37.04 -29.75 -19.62
CA GLY A 188 -36.22 -30.80 -19.01
C GLY A 188 -34.89 -31.03 -19.74
N VAL A 189 -34.91 -31.03 -21.07
CA VAL A 189 -33.69 -31.12 -21.91
C VAL A 189 -32.80 -29.89 -21.73
N ILE A 190 -33.38 -28.68 -21.68
CA ILE A 190 -32.61 -27.45 -21.42
C ILE A 190 -31.93 -27.51 -20.05
N PHE A 191 -32.65 -27.91 -18.99
CA PHE A 191 -32.07 -28.11 -17.67
C PHE A 191 -30.95 -29.16 -17.72
N LEU A 192 -31.17 -30.31 -18.36
CA LEU A 192 -30.18 -31.38 -18.46
C LEU A 192 -28.89 -30.92 -19.17
N VAL A 193 -29.01 -30.22 -20.30
CA VAL A 193 -27.88 -29.72 -21.09
C VAL A 193 -27.11 -28.63 -20.34
N THR A 194 -27.78 -27.84 -19.51
CA THR A 194 -27.16 -26.74 -18.76
C THR A 194 -26.60 -27.15 -17.39
N ILE A 195 -26.95 -28.33 -16.86
CA ILE A 195 -26.42 -28.86 -15.58
C ILE A 195 -24.89 -28.75 -15.46
N PRO A 196 -24.06 -29.20 -16.44
CA PRO A 196 -22.61 -29.15 -16.30
C PRO A 196 -22.06 -27.73 -16.12
N LEU A 197 -22.64 -26.76 -16.84
CA LEU A 197 -22.25 -25.35 -16.75
C LEU A 197 -22.67 -24.75 -15.40
N VAL A 198 -23.93 -24.97 -15.01
CA VAL A 198 -24.50 -24.44 -13.77
C VAL A 198 -23.78 -25.02 -12.56
N MET A 199 -23.61 -26.34 -12.49
CA MET A 199 -22.90 -26.99 -11.39
C MET A 199 -21.46 -26.53 -11.26
N ARG A 200 -20.76 -26.34 -12.39
CA ARG A 200 -19.41 -25.79 -12.39
C ARG A 200 -19.36 -24.36 -11.87
N GLY A 201 -20.35 -23.54 -12.24
CA GLY A 201 -20.51 -22.18 -11.76
C GLY A 201 -20.77 -22.11 -10.25
N LEU A 202 -21.70 -22.93 -9.76
CA LEU A 202 -22.03 -23.02 -8.33
C LEU A 202 -20.85 -23.50 -7.49
N ALA A 203 -20.15 -24.56 -7.95
CA ALA A 203 -18.97 -25.07 -7.26
C ALA A 203 -17.84 -24.02 -7.20
N ARG A 204 -17.60 -23.29 -8.30
CA ARG A 204 -16.62 -22.19 -8.32
C ARG A 204 -17.01 -21.03 -7.42
N LEU A 205 -18.30 -20.69 -7.35
CA LEU A 205 -18.82 -19.65 -6.48
C LEU A 205 -18.59 -20.01 -5.00
N ASP A 206 -19.03 -21.19 -4.54
CA ASP A 206 -18.80 -21.65 -3.16
C ASP A 206 -17.29 -21.75 -2.86
N ALA A 207 -16.51 -22.27 -3.80
CA ALA A 207 -15.06 -22.37 -3.66
C ALA A 207 -14.36 -21.02 -3.53
N ALA A 208 -14.71 -20.03 -4.36
CA ALA A 208 -14.11 -18.69 -4.32
C ALA A 208 -14.44 -17.96 -3.02
N VAL A 209 -15.69 -18.02 -2.58
CA VAL A 209 -16.11 -17.38 -1.32
C VAL A 209 -15.47 -18.09 -0.12
N THR A 210 -15.46 -19.43 -0.11
CA THR A 210 -14.80 -20.22 0.95
C THR A 210 -13.29 -19.97 0.98
N ALA A 211 -12.62 -19.92 -0.17
CA ALA A 211 -11.19 -19.65 -0.27
C ALA A 211 -10.82 -18.25 0.22
N ALA A 212 -11.62 -17.25 -0.13
CA ALA A 212 -11.38 -15.90 0.35
C ALA A 212 -11.60 -15.78 1.85
N ALA A 213 -12.65 -16.42 2.39
CA ALA A 213 -13.00 -16.40 3.80
C ALA A 213 -11.98 -17.14 4.64
N LEU A 214 -11.81 -18.42 4.32
CA LEU A 214 -11.11 -19.40 5.13
C LEU A 214 -9.68 -19.64 4.65
N GLY A 215 -9.23 -18.99 3.58
CA GLY A 215 -7.83 -18.99 3.15
C GLY A 215 -6.97 -18.14 4.08
N GLY A 216 -5.74 -18.59 4.34
CA GLY A 216 -4.71 -17.74 4.93
C GLY A 216 -4.30 -16.65 3.94
N ALA A 217 -3.75 -15.54 4.42
CA ALA A 217 -3.01 -14.65 3.53
C ALA A 217 -1.96 -15.52 2.79
N PRO A 218 -1.78 -15.36 1.47
CA PRO A 218 -0.65 -16.00 0.80
C PRO A 218 0.60 -15.66 1.60
N ALA A 219 1.45 -16.65 1.87
CA ALA A 219 2.70 -16.44 2.58
C ALA A 219 3.54 -15.42 1.81
N THR A 220 3.35 -14.14 2.12
CA THR A 220 4.21 -13.07 1.65
C THR A 220 5.52 -13.27 2.39
N SER A 221 6.48 -13.89 1.71
CA SER A 221 7.91 -13.63 1.85
C SER A 221 8.35 -13.26 3.28
N GLY A 222 8.62 -14.26 4.11
CA GLY A 222 9.24 -14.05 5.42
C GLY A 222 8.86 -15.10 6.46
N ALA A 223 9.83 -15.96 6.76
CA ALA A 223 9.92 -16.85 7.91
C ALA A 223 9.07 -18.15 7.93
N ALA A 224 9.79 -19.23 8.28
CA ALA A 224 9.34 -20.60 8.58
C ALA A 224 9.00 -21.53 7.39
N ALA A 225 9.96 -21.68 6.45
CA ALA A 225 10.18 -23.00 5.86
C ALA A 225 11.08 -23.79 6.83
N SER A 226 10.56 -24.85 7.43
CA SER A 226 11.40 -25.84 8.12
C SER A 226 12.18 -26.62 7.06
N PRO A 227 13.44 -27.02 7.32
CA PRO A 227 14.38 -27.46 6.29
C PRO A 227 14.13 -28.92 5.93
N ALA A 228 13.21 -29.16 5.00
CA ALA A 228 13.24 -30.40 4.20
C ALA A 228 14.02 -30.07 2.93
N ALA A 229 15.21 -30.68 2.82
CA ALA A 229 16.23 -30.43 1.83
C ALA A 229 15.68 -30.25 0.40
N LEU A 230 15.74 -29.02 -0.10
CA LEU A 230 15.77 -28.79 -1.54
C LEU A 230 17.14 -29.28 -2.04
N PRO A 231 17.19 -30.12 -3.09
CA PRO A 231 18.48 -30.48 -3.69
C PRO A 231 19.20 -29.21 -4.13
N ALA A 232 20.48 -29.09 -3.78
CA ALA A 232 21.30 -27.94 -4.11
C ALA A 232 21.31 -27.71 -5.62
N GLY A 233 20.78 -26.56 -6.06
CA GLY A 233 20.79 -26.13 -7.47
C GLY A 233 19.42 -25.87 -8.12
N ALA A 234 18.29 -26.08 -7.45
CA ALA A 234 16.99 -25.78 -8.02
C ALA A 234 16.66 -24.27 -7.97
N ASN A 235 16.62 -23.63 -9.14
CA ASN A 235 16.22 -22.24 -9.31
C ASN A 235 14.68 -22.10 -9.11
N PRO A 236 14.17 -21.28 -8.17
CA PRO A 236 12.73 -21.16 -7.92
C PRO A 236 11.92 -20.64 -9.13
N ALA A 237 12.59 -20.09 -10.14
CA ALA A 237 11.96 -19.61 -11.38
C ALA A 237 11.53 -20.72 -12.37
N THR A 238 11.94 -21.98 -12.16
CA THR A 238 11.68 -23.09 -13.12
C THR A 238 10.66 -24.12 -12.63
N LEU A 239 10.02 -23.92 -11.47
CA LEU A 239 8.93 -24.81 -11.04
C LEU A 239 7.72 -24.60 -11.97
N PRO A 240 7.24 -25.63 -12.69
CA PRO A 240 6.03 -25.50 -13.50
C PRO A 240 4.86 -25.14 -12.58
N ALA A 241 4.17 -24.04 -12.89
CA ALA A 241 2.96 -23.64 -12.20
C ALA A 241 1.98 -24.82 -12.17
N ALA A 242 1.58 -25.25 -10.97
CA ALA A 242 0.69 -26.38 -10.77
C ALA A 242 -0.58 -26.21 -11.64
N PRO A 243 -0.85 -27.12 -12.59
CA PRO A 243 -2.01 -26.99 -13.47
C PRO A 243 -3.28 -27.29 -12.67
N GLY A 244 -3.93 -26.24 -12.18
CA GLY A 244 -5.22 -26.35 -11.48
C GLY A 244 -5.40 -25.43 -10.28
N ALA A 245 -4.38 -24.69 -9.85
CA ALA A 245 -4.52 -23.76 -8.74
C ALA A 245 -5.52 -22.65 -9.12
N ILE A 246 -6.68 -22.65 -8.47
CA ILE A 246 -7.56 -21.48 -8.48
C ILE A 246 -6.75 -20.37 -7.82
N PRO A 247 -6.50 -19.24 -8.51
CA PRO A 247 -5.74 -18.15 -7.92
C PRO A 247 -6.40 -17.83 -6.57
N ALA A 248 -5.61 -17.84 -5.50
CA ALA A 248 -6.08 -17.45 -4.18
C ALA A 248 -6.73 -16.08 -4.34
N SER A 249 -8.06 -16.06 -4.40
CA SER A 249 -8.79 -14.84 -4.68
C SER A 249 -8.68 -14.02 -3.41
N ASN A 250 -7.68 -13.14 -3.37
CA ASN A 250 -7.62 -12.05 -2.42
C ASN A 250 -8.81 -11.14 -2.76
N ILE A 251 -10.00 -11.53 -2.28
CA ILE A 251 -11.19 -10.70 -2.38
C ILE A 251 -10.82 -9.39 -1.69
N SER A 252 -10.76 -8.33 -2.49
CA SER A 252 -10.41 -7.00 -2.00
C SER A 252 -11.35 -6.64 -0.84
N ARG A 253 -10.93 -5.74 0.06
CA ARG A 253 -11.80 -5.24 1.14
C ARG A 253 -13.17 -4.79 0.60
N SER A 254 -13.20 -4.25 -0.62
CA SER A 254 -14.43 -3.88 -1.34
C SER A 254 -15.30 -5.07 -1.72
N GLY A 255 -14.70 -6.19 -2.16
CA GLY A 255 -15.43 -7.44 -2.45
C GLY A 255 -16.05 -8.05 -1.19
N TRP A 256 -15.32 -8.03 -0.06
CA TRP A 256 -15.87 -8.49 1.23
C TRP A 256 -17.06 -7.68 1.69
N THR A 257 -16.99 -6.37 1.50
CA THR A 257 -18.08 -5.45 1.83
C THR A 257 -19.31 -5.77 0.99
N LEU A 258 -19.11 -6.03 -0.31
CA LEU A 258 -20.19 -6.36 -1.22
C LEU A 258 -20.84 -7.69 -0.85
N ILE A 259 -20.07 -8.73 -0.53
CA ILE A 259 -20.60 -10.02 -0.09
C ILE A 259 -21.43 -9.84 1.18
N VAL A 260 -20.87 -9.21 2.21
CA VAL A 260 -21.57 -9.02 3.50
C VAL A 260 -22.85 -8.19 3.32
N THR A 261 -22.77 -7.07 2.61
CA THR A 261 -23.95 -6.22 2.37
C THR A 261 -25.00 -6.91 1.49
N SER A 262 -24.60 -7.70 0.50
CA SER A 262 -25.52 -8.47 -0.35
C SER A 262 -26.19 -9.60 0.43
N THR A 263 -25.45 -10.30 1.31
CA THR A 263 -26.03 -11.34 2.17
C THR A 263 -27.03 -10.74 3.15
N ILE A 264 -26.70 -9.63 3.81
CA ILE A 264 -27.62 -8.94 4.71
C ILE A 264 -28.84 -8.42 3.94
N ALA A 265 -28.64 -7.83 2.76
CA ALA A 265 -29.72 -7.36 1.90
C ALA A 265 -30.66 -8.51 1.50
N LEU A 266 -30.13 -9.68 1.15
CA LEU A 266 -30.93 -10.87 0.82
C LEU A 266 -31.78 -11.33 2.02
N ILE A 267 -31.18 -11.37 3.23
CA ILE A 267 -31.88 -11.72 4.47
C ILE A 267 -32.98 -10.68 4.75
N SER A 268 -32.68 -9.40 4.58
CA SER A 268 -33.67 -8.33 4.74
C SER A 268 -34.83 -8.48 3.77
N VAL A 269 -34.61 -8.81 2.49
CA VAL A 269 -35.71 -9.09 1.55
C VAL A 269 -36.54 -10.27 2.03
N ALA A 270 -35.89 -11.40 2.31
CA ALA A 270 -36.56 -12.65 2.68
C ALA A 270 -37.50 -12.51 3.89
N ILE A 271 -37.15 -11.64 4.84
CA ILE A 271 -37.92 -11.42 6.06
C ILE A 271 -38.91 -10.26 5.93
N ASN A 272 -38.54 -9.18 5.23
CA ASN A 272 -39.31 -7.94 5.29
C ASN A 272 -40.58 -7.96 4.43
N TRP A 273 -40.55 -8.53 3.22
CA TRP A 273 -41.75 -8.56 2.39
C TRP A 273 -42.89 -9.42 2.97
N PRO A 274 -42.64 -10.62 3.56
CA PRO A 274 -43.70 -11.41 4.18
C PRO A 274 -44.25 -10.71 5.42
N LEU A 275 -43.41 -10.01 6.18
CA LEU A 275 -43.83 -9.21 7.34
C LEU A 275 -44.78 -8.09 6.91
N LEU A 276 -44.42 -7.32 5.88
CA LEU A 276 -45.27 -6.25 5.36
C LEU A 276 -46.61 -6.79 4.83
N ALA A 277 -46.58 -7.93 4.12
CA ALA A 277 -47.78 -8.52 3.56
C ALA A 277 -48.69 -9.16 4.61
N SER A 278 -48.14 -9.96 5.52
CA SER A 278 -48.93 -10.75 6.48
C SER A 278 -49.34 -9.96 7.72
N LEU A 279 -48.45 -9.10 8.24
CA LEU A 279 -48.70 -8.39 9.50
C LEU A 279 -49.31 -7.00 9.29
N TYR A 280 -48.99 -6.33 8.18
CA TYR A 280 -49.47 -4.97 7.88
C TYR A 280 -50.46 -4.91 6.71
N GLY A 281 -50.80 -6.04 6.09
CA GLY A 281 -51.77 -6.09 4.99
C GLY A 281 -51.33 -5.36 3.72
N VAL A 282 -50.04 -5.08 3.56
CA VAL A 282 -49.52 -4.41 2.36
C VAL A 282 -49.63 -5.38 1.17
N PRO A 283 -50.14 -4.95 0.00
CA PRO A 283 -50.21 -5.81 -1.18
C PRO A 283 -48.85 -6.46 -1.50
N VAL A 284 -48.84 -7.77 -1.78
CA VAL A 284 -47.61 -8.58 -1.90
C VAL A 284 -46.58 -7.96 -2.85
N VAL A 285 -47.02 -7.45 -4.00
CA VAL A 285 -46.15 -6.80 -4.98
C VAL A 285 -45.50 -5.54 -4.41
N ILE A 286 -46.26 -4.70 -3.71
CA ILE A 286 -45.75 -3.47 -3.07
C ILE A 286 -44.79 -3.82 -1.93
N ALA A 287 -45.12 -4.83 -1.12
CA ALA A 287 -44.26 -5.32 -0.05
C ALA A 287 -42.90 -5.82 -0.56
N ILE A 288 -42.89 -6.56 -1.68
CA ILE A 288 -41.66 -7.02 -2.34
C ILE A 288 -40.86 -5.82 -2.85
N LEU A 289 -41.48 -4.86 -3.52
CA LEU A 289 -40.80 -3.66 -4.03
C LEU A 289 -40.16 -2.83 -2.91
N LEU A 290 -40.86 -2.64 -1.79
CA LEU A 290 -40.32 -1.91 -0.62
C LEU A 290 -39.18 -2.67 0.06
N ALA A 291 -39.28 -4.00 0.17
CA ALA A 291 -38.20 -4.82 0.69
C ALA A 291 -36.95 -4.78 -0.23
N LEU A 292 -37.16 -4.84 -1.55
CA LEU A 292 -36.08 -4.68 -2.54
C LEU A 292 -35.46 -3.28 -2.48
N ALA A 293 -36.24 -2.22 -2.28
CA ALA A 293 -35.71 -0.87 -2.11
C ALA A 293 -34.82 -0.76 -0.86
N GLY A 294 -35.27 -1.29 0.29
CA GLY A 294 -34.45 -1.32 1.51
C GLY A 294 -33.16 -2.14 1.33
N ALA A 295 -33.22 -3.26 0.63
CA ALA A 295 -32.08 -4.10 0.31
C ALA A 295 -31.08 -3.41 -0.65
N ALA A 296 -31.60 -2.78 -1.70
CA ALA A 296 -30.80 -2.00 -2.63
C ALA A 296 -30.13 -0.81 -1.94
N ALA A 297 -30.75 -0.20 -0.92
CA ALA A 297 -30.11 0.84 -0.13
C ALA A 297 -28.85 0.32 0.58
N LEU A 298 -28.90 -0.85 1.20
CA LEU A 298 -27.74 -1.47 1.88
C LEU A 298 -26.61 -1.84 0.92
N VAL A 299 -26.94 -2.28 -0.30
CA VAL A 299 -25.93 -2.66 -1.31
C VAL A 299 -25.29 -1.44 -1.98
N THR A 300 -26.07 -0.37 -2.18
CA THR A 300 -25.58 0.84 -2.86
C THR A 300 -24.84 1.80 -1.93
N VAL A 301 -25.24 1.90 -0.65
CA VAL A 301 -24.68 2.86 0.31
C VAL A 301 -23.14 2.84 0.45
N PRO A 302 -22.44 1.70 0.37
CA PRO A 302 -20.97 1.68 0.49
C PRO A 302 -20.26 2.39 -0.66
N ARG A 303 -20.88 2.43 -1.86
CA ARG A 303 -20.33 3.10 -3.05
C ARG A 303 -20.96 4.47 -3.26
N TRP A 304 -22.28 4.54 -3.23
CA TRP A 304 -23.09 5.71 -3.56
C TRP A 304 -23.98 6.07 -2.35
N PRO A 305 -23.43 6.79 -1.34
CA PRO A 305 -24.14 7.03 -0.09
C PRO A 305 -25.42 7.86 -0.31
N VAL A 306 -25.42 8.81 -1.24
CA VAL A 306 -26.60 9.62 -1.57
C VAL A 306 -27.75 8.74 -2.05
N ILE A 307 -27.49 7.85 -3.01
CA ILE A 307 -28.51 6.96 -3.59
C ILE A 307 -29.02 5.99 -2.50
N GLY A 308 -28.12 5.42 -1.70
CA GLY A 308 -28.51 4.52 -0.61
C GLY A 308 -29.38 5.20 0.45
N ILE A 309 -28.98 6.40 0.92
CA ILE A 309 -29.74 7.17 1.91
C ILE A 309 -31.10 7.59 1.33
N ALA A 310 -31.15 8.08 0.09
CA ALA A 310 -32.39 8.50 -0.55
C ALA A 310 -33.36 7.31 -0.71
N LEU A 311 -32.87 6.18 -1.20
CA LEU A 311 -33.69 4.99 -1.41
C LEU A 311 -34.24 4.44 -0.08
N HIS A 312 -33.43 4.44 0.98
CA HIS A 312 -33.90 4.04 2.31
C HIS A 312 -34.91 5.02 2.90
N THR A 313 -34.69 6.32 2.73
CA THR A 313 -35.61 7.37 3.20
C THR A 313 -36.97 7.23 2.53
N VAL A 314 -36.99 7.06 1.20
CA VAL A 314 -38.24 6.87 0.44
C VAL A 314 -38.94 5.60 0.89
N ALA A 315 -38.21 4.47 1.00
CA ALA A 315 -38.79 3.21 1.43
C ALA A 315 -39.39 3.29 2.84
N THR A 316 -38.68 3.88 3.81
CA THR A 316 -39.17 4.01 5.19
C THR A 316 -40.35 4.97 5.29
N LEU A 317 -40.37 6.06 4.53
CA LEU A 317 -41.50 6.98 4.47
C LEU A 317 -42.77 6.29 3.92
N VAL A 318 -42.64 5.58 2.79
CA VAL A 318 -43.77 4.86 2.18
C VAL A 318 -44.29 3.78 3.11
N VAL A 319 -43.39 3.03 3.78
CA VAL A 319 -43.78 2.02 4.77
C VAL A 319 -44.52 2.66 5.95
N ALA A 320 -44.01 3.76 6.49
CA ALA A 320 -44.65 4.45 7.60
C ALA A 320 -46.08 4.90 7.24
N VAL A 321 -46.30 5.37 6.02
CA VAL A 321 -47.64 5.77 5.53
C VAL A 321 -48.56 4.57 5.35
N LEU A 322 -48.10 3.52 4.67
CA LEU A 322 -48.92 2.34 4.38
C LEU A 322 -49.30 1.57 5.65
N CYS A 323 -48.37 1.48 6.60
CA CYS A 323 -48.56 0.74 7.85
C CYS A 323 -49.31 1.52 8.94
N ALA A 324 -49.54 2.83 8.77
CA ALA A 324 -50.14 3.69 9.80
C ALA A 324 -51.55 3.28 10.25
N HIS A 325 -52.29 2.56 9.40
CA HIS A 325 -53.68 2.18 9.63
C HIS A 325 -53.84 0.91 10.48
N VAL A 326 -52.73 0.19 10.76
CA VAL A 326 -52.76 -1.12 11.40
C VAL A 326 -52.54 -0.99 12.91
N ALA A 327 -53.62 -1.03 13.70
CA ALA A 327 -53.55 -0.86 15.15
C ALA A 327 -52.97 -2.07 15.91
N SER A 328 -53.04 -3.27 15.33
CA SER A 328 -52.62 -4.54 15.96
C SER A 328 -51.12 -4.86 15.78
N ALA A 329 -50.40 -4.07 14.98
CA ALA A 329 -49.01 -4.29 14.66
C ALA A 329 -48.11 -3.18 15.23
N PRO A 330 -46.79 -3.43 15.41
CA PRO A 330 -45.85 -2.40 15.84
C PRO A 330 -45.83 -1.19 14.89
N ALA A 331 -46.51 -0.11 15.26
CA ALA A 331 -46.44 1.15 14.54
C ALA A 331 -45.12 1.88 14.89
N PRO A 332 -44.62 2.75 14.00
CA PRO A 332 -45.03 2.95 12.60
C PRO A 332 -44.50 1.90 11.58
N TRP A 333 -43.61 0.98 11.96
CA TRP A 333 -43.04 -0.03 11.05
C TRP A 333 -42.57 -1.30 11.77
N PRO A 334 -42.36 -2.41 11.03
CA PRO A 334 -41.73 -3.62 11.56
C PRO A 334 -40.30 -3.39 12.05
N VAL A 335 -39.88 -4.11 13.10
CA VAL A 335 -38.53 -4.07 13.69
C VAL A 335 -37.41 -4.23 12.63
N MET A 336 -37.68 -4.93 11.53
CA MET A 336 -36.73 -5.05 10.42
C MET A 336 -36.29 -3.69 9.84
N MET A 337 -37.19 -2.69 9.77
CA MET A 337 -36.84 -1.35 9.29
C MET A 337 -35.85 -0.64 10.21
N LEU A 338 -35.98 -0.83 11.54
CA LEU A 338 -35.01 -0.34 12.51
C LEU A 338 -33.64 -0.97 12.28
N ILE A 339 -33.61 -2.29 12.06
CA ILE A 339 -32.35 -3.03 11.80
C ILE A 339 -31.68 -2.50 10.53
N VAL A 340 -32.44 -2.32 9.44
CA VAL A 340 -31.93 -1.76 8.18
C VAL A 340 -31.41 -0.33 8.37
N GLN A 341 -32.13 0.54 9.11
CA GLN A 341 -31.69 1.90 9.43
C GLN A 341 -30.37 1.88 10.23
N ALA A 342 -30.27 1.04 11.26
CA ALA A 342 -29.06 0.93 12.08
C ALA A 342 -27.85 0.43 11.26
N LEU A 343 -28.05 -0.57 10.41
CA LEU A 343 -27.02 -1.09 9.49
C LEU A 343 -26.58 -0.03 8.48
N LEU A 344 -27.53 0.71 7.89
CA LEU A 344 -27.24 1.75 6.93
C LEU A 344 -26.39 2.87 7.57
N VAL A 345 -26.80 3.37 8.74
CA VAL A 345 -26.06 4.40 9.47
C VAL A 345 -24.66 3.90 9.88
N LEU A 346 -24.54 2.65 10.35
CA LEU A 346 -23.26 2.02 10.67
C LEU A 346 -22.34 1.97 9.44
N LEU A 347 -22.84 1.50 8.29
CA LEU A 347 -22.08 1.40 7.05
C LEU A 347 -21.61 2.76 6.55
N VAL A 348 -22.47 3.78 6.63
CA VAL A 348 -22.09 5.16 6.28
C VAL A 348 -21.01 5.67 7.23
N ALA A 349 -21.18 5.50 8.54
CA ALA A 349 -20.22 5.95 9.55
C ALA A 349 -18.85 5.26 9.45
N LEU A 350 -18.82 3.99 9.05
CA LEU A 350 -17.57 3.25 8.80
C LEU A 350 -16.81 3.76 7.56
N ARG A 351 -17.50 4.38 6.60
CA ARG A 351 -16.95 4.68 5.27
C ARG A 351 -16.77 6.15 4.96
N ARG A 352 -17.63 7.00 5.53
CA ARG A 352 -17.74 8.42 5.22
C ARG A 352 -17.48 9.24 6.48
N PRO A 353 -17.10 10.52 6.34
CA PRO A 353 -16.93 11.39 7.50
C PRO A 353 -18.26 11.61 8.21
N TRP A 354 -18.19 12.03 9.48
CA TRP A 354 -19.34 12.13 10.38
C TRP A 354 -20.56 12.93 9.85
N PRO A 355 -20.44 13.95 8.96
CA PRO A 355 -21.62 14.64 8.43
C PRO A 355 -22.53 13.73 7.60
N TRP A 356 -21.96 12.76 6.88
CA TRP A 356 -22.74 11.79 6.11
C TRP A 356 -23.48 10.81 7.01
N ALA A 357 -22.84 10.37 8.10
CA ALA A 357 -23.48 9.49 9.08
C ALA A 357 -24.63 10.22 9.80
N LEU A 358 -24.42 11.50 10.12
CA LEU A 358 -25.46 12.35 10.68
C LEU A 358 -26.61 12.54 9.69
N ALA A 359 -26.34 12.82 8.41
CA ALA A 359 -27.38 12.95 7.39
C ALA A 359 -28.17 11.63 7.19
N ALA A 360 -27.48 10.49 7.15
CA ALA A 360 -28.09 9.17 7.06
C ALA A 360 -28.96 8.83 8.28
N TRP A 361 -28.67 9.41 9.44
CA TRP A 361 -29.47 9.25 10.65
C TRP A 361 -30.65 10.23 10.69
N VAL A 362 -30.40 11.53 10.50
CA VAL A 362 -31.41 12.61 10.65
C VAL A 362 -32.49 12.52 9.57
N ILE A 363 -32.13 12.38 8.30
CA ILE A 363 -33.07 12.53 7.18
C ILE A 363 -34.21 11.49 7.26
N PRO A 364 -33.93 10.18 7.38
CA PRO A 364 -35.00 9.19 7.53
C PRO A 364 -35.81 9.42 8.81
N GLN A 365 -35.15 9.65 9.95
CA GLN A 365 -35.81 9.80 11.26
C GLN A 365 -36.78 10.99 11.30
N VAL A 366 -36.36 12.14 10.76
CA VAL A 366 -37.20 13.35 10.72
C VAL A 366 -38.38 13.15 9.76
N GLY A 367 -38.14 12.57 8.58
CA GLY A 367 -39.23 12.31 7.61
C GLY A 367 -40.28 11.37 8.17
N VAL A 368 -39.84 10.32 8.86
CA VAL A 368 -40.68 9.37 9.58
C VAL A 368 -41.45 10.02 10.74
N LEU A 369 -40.78 10.84 11.56
CA LEU A 369 -41.40 11.50 12.69
C LEU A 369 -42.49 12.45 12.20
N LEU A 370 -42.18 13.24 11.17
CA LEU A 370 -43.12 14.14 10.52
C LEU A 370 -44.32 13.39 9.95
N ALA A 371 -44.10 12.32 9.18
CA ALA A 371 -45.17 11.51 8.62
C ALA A 371 -46.07 10.92 9.73
N THR A 372 -45.46 10.38 10.79
CA THR A 372 -46.23 9.78 11.88
C THR A 372 -47.01 10.82 12.67
N VAL A 373 -46.43 12.01 12.92
CA VAL A 373 -47.13 13.12 13.58
C VAL A 373 -48.31 13.58 12.73
N LEU A 374 -48.11 13.82 11.42
CA LEU A 374 -49.16 14.27 10.51
C LEU A 374 -50.31 13.27 10.41
N LEU A 375 -50.01 11.97 10.31
CA LEU A 375 -51.03 10.90 10.26
C LEU A 375 -51.74 10.70 11.61
N ALA A 376 -51.07 11.00 12.72
CA ALA A 376 -51.62 10.86 14.06
C ALA A 376 -52.40 12.09 14.56
N LEU A 377 -52.40 13.23 13.84
CA LEU A 377 -53.14 14.44 14.24
C LEU A 377 -54.61 14.21 14.64
N PRO A 378 -55.38 13.31 13.99
CA PRO A 378 -56.79 13.11 14.35
C PRO A 378 -57.02 12.32 15.64
N GLN A 379 -56.07 11.46 16.06
CA GLN A 379 -56.28 10.47 17.14
C GLN A 379 -55.18 10.52 18.23
N GLY A 380 -54.14 11.33 18.05
CA GLY A 380 -52.95 11.34 18.89
C GLY A 380 -52.01 10.16 18.61
N MET A 381 -50.72 10.34 18.92
CA MET A 381 -49.72 9.27 18.76
C MET A 381 -49.77 8.29 19.94
N GLY A 382 -49.95 7.00 19.64
CA GLY A 382 -49.95 5.92 20.65
C GLY A 382 -48.60 5.75 21.36
N SER A 383 -48.62 5.25 22.60
CA SER A 383 -47.41 5.01 23.42
C SER A 383 -46.42 4.03 22.77
N ALA A 384 -46.91 2.97 22.13
CA ALA A 384 -46.09 2.01 21.40
C ALA A 384 -45.35 2.66 20.21
N SER A 385 -46.03 3.52 19.45
CA SER A 385 -45.42 4.27 18.34
C SER A 385 -44.31 5.21 18.83
N ARG A 386 -44.54 5.93 19.94
CA ARG A 386 -43.51 6.78 20.58
C ARG A 386 -42.30 5.95 20.99
N ALA A 387 -42.53 4.83 21.68
CA ALA A 387 -41.45 3.95 22.13
C ALA A 387 -40.63 3.40 20.94
N ASN A 388 -41.29 2.96 19.87
CA ASN A 388 -40.60 2.40 18.70
C ASN A 388 -39.75 3.46 17.95
N ILE A 389 -40.24 4.70 17.84
CA ILE A 389 -39.47 5.82 17.28
C ILE A 389 -38.24 6.12 18.16
N ILE A 390 -38.41 6.19 19.48
CA ILE A 390 -37.30 6.45 20.42
C ILE A 390 -36.26 5.33 20.36
N VAL A 391 -36.69 4.07 20.36
CA VAL A 391 -35.79 2.91 20.27
C VAL A 391 -35.07 2.90 18.92
N SER A 392 -35.77 3.17 17.82
CA SER A 392 -35.15 3.29 16.49
C SER A 392 -34.10 4.39 16.44
N ALA A 393 -34.42 5.59 16.92
CA ALA A 393 -33.50 6.72 16.97
C ALA A 393 -32.26 6.38 17.81
N SER A 394 -32.45 5.80 19.00
CA SER A 394 -31.37 5.49 19.93
C SER A 394 -30.45 4.38 19.41
N VAL A 395 -31.01 3.27 18.91
CA VAL A 395 -30.23 2.14 18.39
C VAL A 395 -29.46 2.52 17.12
N SER A 396 -30.11 3.24 16.20
CA SER A 396 -29.43 3.69 14.97
C SER A 396 -28.37 4.77 15.24
N LEU A 397 -28.59 5.63 16.24
CA LEU A 397 -27.57 6.59 16.69
C LEU A 397 -26.36 5.86 17.30
N ALA A 398 -26.61 4.90 18.19
CA ALA A 398 -25.55 4.08 18.78
C ALA A 398 -24.74 3.34 17.70
N ALA A 399 -25.41 2.80 16.67
CA ALA A 399 -24.75 2.19 15.52
C ALA A 399 -23.88 3.18 14.73
N GLY A 400 -24.35 4.42 14.55
CA GLY A 400 -23.58 5.50 13.94
C GLY A 400 -22.35 5.92 14.75
N VAL A 401 -22.50 6.08 16.06
CA VAL A 401 -21.39 6.37 16.99
C VAL A 401 -20.37 5.24 16.95
N LEU A 402 -20.81 3.98 17.04
CA LEU A 402 -19.94 2.82 16.93
C LEU A 402 -19.17 2.81 15.61
N GLY A 403 -19.85 3.06 14.49
CA GLY A 403 -19.20 3.14 13.18
C GLY A 403 -18.16 4.26 13.10
N ALA A 404 -18.46 5.44 13.66
CA ALA A 404 -17.55 6.58 13.70
C ALA A 404 -16.32 6.30 14.56
N VAL A 405 -16.51 5.73 15.75
CA VAL A 405 -15.42 5.31 16.66
C VAL A 405 -14.54 4.25 16.00
N LEU A 406 -15.14 3.22 15.40
CA LEU A 406 -14.40 2.18 14.69
C LEU A 406 -13.61 2.75 13.51
N ARG A 407 -14.20 3.68 12.74
CA ARG A 407 -13.49 4.40 11.68
C ARG A 407 -12.30 5.16 12.25
N GLN A 408 -12.49 5.92 13.31
CA GLN A 408 -11.43 6.70 13.95
C GLN A 408 -10.30 5.81 14.47
N LEU A 409 -10.63 4.68 15.10
CA LEU A 409 -9.66 3.69 15.57
C LEU A 409 -8.86 3.05 14.42
N VAL A 410 -9.51 2.75 13.29
CA VAL A 410 -8.84 2.18 12.12
C VAL A 410 -7.95 3.22 11.44
N THR A 411 -8.43 4.46 11.28
CA THR A 411 -7.64 5.54 10.67
C THR A 411 -6.47 5.95 11.55
N SER A 412 -6.65 6.03 12.87
CA SER A 412 -5.57 6.40 13.80
C SER A 412 -4.48 5.33 13.84
N ARG A 413 -4.86 4.04 13.90
CA ARG A 413 -3.91 2.92 13.79
C ARG A 413 -3.20 2.89 12.44
N GLY A 414 -3.88 3.27 11.37
CA GLY A 414 -3.29 3.41 10.04
C GLY A 414 -2.22 4.51 9.99
N ALA A 415 -2.53 5.69 10.52
CA ALA A 415 -1.61 6.82 10.61
C ALA A 415 -0.36 6.48 11.45
N LEU A 416 -0.55 5.91 12.64
CA LEU A 416 0.56 5.48 13.51
C LEU A 416 1.46 4.44 12.85
N ARG A 417 0.90 3.51 12.04
CA ARG A 417 1.71 2.53 11.31
C ARG A 417 2.51 3.18 10.18
N ALA A 418 1.91 4.12 9.45
CA ALA A 418 2.60 4.85 8.39
C ALA A 418 3.74 5.70 8.97
N GLU A 419 3.50 6.36 10.10
CA GLU A 419 4.52 7.14 10.82
C GLU A 419 5.67 6.26 11.32
N ARG A 420 5.36 5.07 11.89
CA ARG A 420 6.39 4.11 12.31
C ARG A 420 7.24 3.62 11.13
N LEU A 421 6.61 3.27 10.01
CA LEU A 421 7.34 2.84 8.81
C LEU A 421 8.24 3.96 8.26
N ALA A 422 7.77 5.21 8.29
CA ALA A 422 8.57 6.37 7.91
C ALA A 422 9.76 6.59 8.87
N ALA A 423 9.54 6.49 10.18
CA ALA A 423 10.59 6.63 11.19
C ALA A 423 11.65 5.51 11.10
N GLU A 424 11.22 4.27 10.85
CA GLU A 424 12.12 3.13 10.61
C GLU A 424 12.99 3.37 9.38
N GLY A 425 12.41 3.88 8.27
CA GLY A 425 13.16 4.22 7.06
C GLY A 425 14.22 5.30 7.27
N LEU A 426 13.90 6.36 8.02
CA LEU A 426 14.87 7.40 8.37
C LEU A 426 16.00 6.88 9.26
N THR A 427 15.68 5.97 10.18
CA THR A 427 16.67 5.37 11.08
C THR A 427 17.63 4.46 10.32
N GLU A 428 17.13 3.69 9.37
CA GLU A 428 17.96 2.84 8.50
C GLU A 428 18.88 3.68 7.61
N GLN A 429 18.37 4.76 7.02
CA GLN A 429 19.19 5.67 6.23
C GLN A 429 20.29 6.32 7.07
N ARG A 430 20.00 6.74 8.31
CA ARG A 430 21.00 7.27 9.25
C ARG A 430 22.06 6.22 9.57
N ARG A 431 21.66 4.98 9.90
CA ARG A 431 22.60 3.88 10.15
C ARG A 431 23.52 3.61 8.97
N GLN A 432 23.00 3.67 7.74
CA GLN A 432 23.82 3.50 6.54
C GLN A 432 24.83 4.63 6.34
N LEU A 433 24.48 5.88 6.69
CA LEU A 433 25.40 7.01 6.64
C LEU A 433 26.47 6.94 7.74
N ASP A 434 26.07 6.57 8.96
CA ASP A 434 26.99 6.39 10.08
C ASP A 434 28.00 5.28 9.76
N GLU A 435 27.52 4.15 9.21
CA GLU A 435 28.39 3.03 8.83
C GLU A 435 29.32 3.41 7.68
N ARG A 436 28.86 4.16 6.66
CA ARG A 436 29.73 4.67 5.59
C ARG A 436 30.81 5.60 6.14
N THR A 437 30.47 6.46 7.09
CA THR A 437 31.41 7.39 7.72
C THR A 437 32.45 6.64 8.55
N ARG A 438 31.99 5.65 9.31
CA ARG A 438 32.86 4.76 10.09
C ARG A 438 33.82 3.98 9.18
N ILE A 439 33.32 3.37 8.11
CA ILE A 439 34.16 2.66 7.13
C ILE A 439 35.20 3.61 6.53
N ALA A 440 34.81 4.84 6.18
CA ALA A 440 35.75 5.83 5.64
C ALA A 440 36.85 6.21 6.65
N GLN A 441 36.53 6.32 7.95
CA GLN A 441 37.50 6.57 9.02
C GLN A 441 38.42 5.36 9.25
N GLU A 442 37.87 4.16 9.37
CA GLU A 442 38.68 2.93 9.54
C GLU A 442 39.62 2.70 8.34
N LEU A 443 39.14 2.95 7.11
CA LEU A 443 39.97 2.95 5.91
C LEU A 443 41.05 4.03 5.94
N HIS A 444 40.72 5.24 6.41
CA HIS A 444 41.69 6.33 6.54
C HIS A 444 42.82 5.93 7.50
N ASP A 445 42.49 5.42 8.67
CA ASP A 445 43.49 5.11 9.69
C ASP A 445 44.41 3.98 9.24
N VAL A 446 43.86 2.90 8.68
CA VAL A 446 44.66 1.77 8.20
C VAL A 446 45.54 2.17 7.01
N VAL A 447 44.95 2.77 5.97
CA VAL A 447 45.71 3.07 4.74
C VAL A 447 46.67 4.23 4.95
N ALA A 448 46.29 5.29 5.67
CA ALA A 448 47.17 6.42 5.92
C ALA A 448 48.36 6.02 6.82
N HIS A 449 48.12 5.19 7.83
CA HIS A 449 49.19 4.67 8.67
C HIS A 449 50.16 3.79 7.86
N SER A 450 49.66 2.81 7.10
CA SER A 450 50.50 1.93 6.28
C SER A 450 51.33 2.68 5.24
N MET A 451 50.73 3.64 4.52
CA MET A 451 51.45 4.46 3.54
C MET A 451 52.49 5.37 4.20
N SER A 452 52.21 5.90 5.39
CA SER A 452 53.18 6.71 6.15
C SER A 452 54.38 5.87 6.60
N VAL A 453 54.15 4.64 7.06
CA VAL A 453 55.24 3.70 7.43
C VAL A 453 56.09 3.36 6.21
N ILE A 454 55.47 3.06 5.06
CA ILE A 454 56.21 2.78 3.81
C ILE A 454 57.05 4.00 3.39
N SER A 455 56.50 5.21 3.47
CA SER A 455 57.24 6.44 3.16
C SER A 455 58.44 6.64 4.09
N VAL A 456 58.30 6.42 5.40
CA VAL A 456 59.40 6.53 6.36
C VAL A 456 60.44 5.43 6.15
N GLN A 457 60.03 4.19 5.87
CA GLN A 457 60.95 3.08 5.59
C GLN A 457 61.77 3.33 4.31
N ALA A 458 61.12 3.83 3.24
CA ALA A 458 61.79 4.20 2.00
C ALA A 458 62.79 5.35 2.22
N MET A 459 62.41 6.38 2.99
CA MET A 459 63.28 7.53 3.29
C MET A 459 64.50 7.15 4.15
N THR A 460 64.34 6.20 5.07
CA THR A 460 65.38 5.83 6.05
C THR A 460 66.39 4.80 5.54
N VAL A 461 66.11 4.15 4.40
CA VAL A 461 66.94 3.07 3.86
C VAL A 461 68.38 3.51 3.54
N LYS A 462 68.58 4.74 3.03
CA LYS A 462 69.91 5.31 2.76
C LYS A 462 70.81 5.48 3.99
N TYR A 463 70.21 5.57 5.18
CA TYR A 463 70.95 5.66 6.44
C TYR A 463 71.23 4.29 7.06
N ARG A 464 70.51 3.24 6.62
CA ARG A 464 70.67 1.87 7.09
C ARG A 464 71.60 1.03 6.22
N LEU A 465 71.75 1.39 4.94
CA LEU A 465 72.61 0.74 3.96
C LEU A 465 73.53 1.78 3.31
N PRO A 466 74.72 2.05 3.89
CA PRO A 466 75.64 3.08 3.42
C PRO A 466 76.29 2.80 2.04
N GLU A 467 76.33 1.54 1.61
CA GLU A 467 76.96 1.08 0.36
C GLU A 467 75.92 0.75 -0.73
N MET A 468 74.82 1.50 -0.79
CA MET A 468 73.74 1.23 -1.73
C MET A 468 74.08 1.69 -3.17
N PRO A 469 73.83 0.86 -4.20
CA PRO A 469 73.95 1.27 -5.59
C PRO A 469 73.04 2.46 -5.91
N ALA A 470 73.51 3.39 -6.75
CA ALA A 470 72.75 4.60 -7.13
C ALA A 470 71.36 4.29 -7.73
N ASP A 471 71.25 3.20 -8.48
CA ASP A 471 69.98 2.76 -9.08
C ASP A 471 68.95 2.35 -8.00
N ALA A 472 69.40 1.69 -6.93
CA ALA A 472 68.54 1.31 -5.81
C ALA A 472 68.12 2.54 -4.97
N GLU A 473 69.01 3.52 -4.78
CA GLU A 473 68.67 4.79 -4.13
C GLU A 473 67.55 5.54 -4.89
N HIS A 474 67.61 5.53 -6.23
CA HIS A 474 66.59 6.13 -7.08
C HIS A 474 65.23 5.40 -7.00
N GLU A 475 65.23 4.06 -6.93
CA GLU A 475 64.00 3.29 -6.71
C GLU A 475 63.35 3.61 -5.35
N PHE A 476 64.11 3.68 -4.26
CA PHE A 476 63.55 4.03 -2.94
C PHE A 476 63.01 5.46 -2.88
N HIS A 477 63.65 6.41 -3.55
CA HIS A 477 63.12 7.77 -3.68
C HIS A 477 61.79 7.79 -4.47
N THR A 478 61.67 6.94 -5.50
CA THR A 478 60.44 6.79 -6.27
C THR A 478 59.32 6.17 -5.42
N ILE A 479 59.63 5.18 -4.58
CA ILE A 479 58.68 4.59 -3.62
C ILE A 479 58.21 5.64 -2.59
N GLU A 480 59.11 6.51 -2.09
CA GLU A 480 58.73 7.59 -1.18
C GLU A 480 57.75 8.57 -1.85
N GLN A 481 58.07 9.04 -3.06
CA GLN A 481 57.20 9.96 -3.81
C GLN A 481 55.85 9.34 -4.13
N SER A 482 55.83 8.10 -4.60
CA SER A 482 54.58 7.38 -4.90
C SER A 482 53.72 7.20 -3.65
N SER A 483 54.32 6.92 -2.49
CA SER A 483 53.58 6.77 -1.22
C SER A 483 53.00 8.11 -0.75
N ARG A 484 53.75 9.21 -0.90
CA ARG A 484 53.27 10.57 -0.57
C ARG A 484 52.16 11.03 -1.52
N GLN A 485 52.28 10.71 -2.80
CA GLN A 485 51.26 11.03 -3.80
C GLN A 485 49.96 10.27 -3.52
N ALA A 486 50.04 8.95 -3.26
CA ALA A 486 48.88 8.14 -2.92
C ALA A 486 48.15 8.64 -1.66
N LEU A 487 48.91 9.09 -0.63
CA LEU A 487 48.35 9.74 0.57
C LEU A 487 47.58 11.03 0.24
N SER A 488 48.11 11.84 -0.68
CA SER A 488 47.48 13.10 -1.10
C SER A 488 46.20 12.85 -1.90
N GLU A 489 46.23 11.92 -2.85
CA GLU A 489 45.07 11.55 -3.68
C GLU A 489 43.94 10.96 -2.84
N MET A 490 44.26 10.07 -1.89
CA MET A 490 43.29 9.50 -0.97
C MET A 490 42.67 10.56 -0.04
N ARG A 491 43.46 11.50 0.52
CA ARG A 491 42.93 12.62 1.31
C ARG A 491 42.00 13.51 0.50
N GLY A 492 42.31 13.72 -0.79
CA GLY A 492 41.44 14.43 -1.73
C GLY A 492 40.10 13.75 -1.93
N LEU A 493 40.10 12.43 -2.18
CA LEU A 493 38.87 11.64 -2.36
C LEU A 493 38.02 11.55 -1.08
N LEU A 494 38.65 11.42 0.10
CA LEU A 494 37.95 11.43 1.39
C LEU A 494 37.38 12.81 1.74
N GLY A 495 38.04 13.90 1.32
CA GLY A 495 37.52 15.26 1.45
C GLY A 495 36.22 15.53 0.67
N LEU A 496 35.91 14.69 -0.32
CA LEU A 496 34.64 14.70 -1.06
C LEU A 496 33.53 13.87 -0.38
N LEU A 497 33.89 12.91 0.46
CA LEU A 497 32.95 12.02 1.16
C LEU A 497 32.58 12.48 2.58
N ARG A 498 33.27 13.50 3.14
CA ARG A 498 32.91 14.08 4.44
C ARG A 498 31.64 14.92 4.36
N SER A 499 30.80 14.77 5.38
CA SER A 499 29.56 15.54 5.54
C SER A 499 29.84 17.05 5.60
N PRO A 500 28.91 17.89 5.11
CA PRO A 500 29.04 19.34 5.14
C PRO A 500 29.24 19.93 6.56
N GLU A 501 28.80 19.23 7.60
CA GLU A 501 29.00 19.61 9.01
C GLU A 501 30.50 19.60 9.41
N ASP A 502 31.30 18.67 8.88
CA ASP A 502 32.76 18.65 9.12
C ASP A 502 33.51 19.75 8.33
N ARG A 503 32.86 20.33 7.31
CA ARG A 503 33.40 21.52 6.61
C ARG A 503 33.23 22.80 7.41
N GLU A 504 32.30 22.86 8.38
CA GLU A 504 32.14 24.02 9.27
C GLU A 504 33.28 24.10 10.30
N THR A 505 33.83 22.98 10.75
CA THR A 505 34.93 22.99 11.73
C THR A 505 36.23 23.59 11.17
N LEU A 506 36.42 23.58 9.86
CA LEU A 506 37.52 24.27 9.16
C LEU A 506 37.21 25.74 8.85
N GLN A 507 35.95 26.19 8.96
CA GLN A 507 35.54 27.59 8.79
C GLN A 507 35.74 28.45 10.05
N LEU A 508 36.15 27.85 11.18
CA LEU A 508 36.42 28.54 12.44
C LEU A 508 37.83 29.16 12.52
N ALA A 509 38.70 28.94 11.54
CA ALA A 509 39.92 29.72 11.38
C ALA A 509 39.57 31.06 10.69
N PRO A 510 40.12 32.21 11.13
CA PRO A 510 39.88 33.49 10.46
C PRO A 510 40.23 33.36 8.98
N GLN A 511 39.27 33.64 8.10
CA GLN A 511 39.48 33.51 6.67
C GLN A 511 40.49 34.57 6.20
N PRO A 512 41.46 34.21 5.34
CA PRO A 512 42.47 35.14 4.88
C PRO A 512 41.86 36.27 4.05
N THR A 513 42.37 37.48 4.25
CA THR A 513 41.92 38.72 3.64
C THR A 513 43.03 39.35 2.80
N LEU A 514 42.76 40.51 2.19
CA LEU A 514 43.77 41.24 1.41
C LEU A 514 45.00 41.64 2.26
N THR A 515 44.82 41.90 3.56
CA THR A 515 45.90 42.29 4.45
C THR A 515 46.90 41.17 4.71
N ASP A 516 46.57 39.92 4.35
CA ASP A 516 47.43 38.74 4.49
C ASP A 516 48.34 38.51 3.26
N ILE A 517 48.14 39.24 2.15
CA ILE A 517 48.97 39.12 0.93
C ILE A 517 50.46 39.41 1.20
N PRO A 518 50.86 40.43 1.98
CA PRO A 518 52.26 40.65 2.33
C PRO A 518 52.91 39.44 3.02
N ALA A 519 52.17 38.75 3.90
CA ALA A 519 52.68 37.55 4.60
C ALA A 519 52.84 36.37 3.62
N LEU A 520 51.90 36.19 2.69
CA LEU A 520 51.98 35.19 1.63
C LEU A 520 53.20 35.43 0.71
N VAL A 521 53.44 36.69 0.32
CA VAL A 521 54.62 37.07 -0.47
C VAL A 521 55.91 36.85 0.31
N ALA A 522 55.95 37.20 1.59
CA ALA A 522 57.12 36.98 2.44
C ALA A 522 57.46 35.48 2.59
N ALA A 523 56.46 34.63 2.80
CA ALA A 523 56.62 33.18 2.85
C ALA A 523 57.17 32.62 1.53
N THR A 524 56.68 33.13 0.40
CA THR A 524 57.13 32.70 -0.93
C THR A 524 58.53 33.25 -1.28
N ARG A 525 58.92 34.42 -0.78
CA ARG A 525 60.32 34.90 -0.88
C ARG A 525 61.27 33.99 -0.11
N HIS A 526 60.85 33.47 1.04
CA HIS A 526 61.66 32.55 1.86
C HIS A 526 62.01 31.25 1.14
N SER A 527 61.26 30.84 0.11
CA SER A 527 61.59 29.70 -0.75
C SER A 527 62.53 30.04 -1.91
N GLY A 528 63.09 31.26 -1.94
CA GLY A 528 64.09 31.70 -2.92
C GLY A 528 63.53 32.42 -4.15
N ALA A 529 62.24 32.74 -4.19
CA ALA A 529 61.62 33.48 -5.29
C ALA A 529 61.91 35.01 -5.21
N GLN A 530 62.22 35.63 -6.35
CA GLN A 530 62.39 37.08 -6.46
C GLN A 530 61.04 37.75 -6.71
N ILE A 531 60.41 38.33 -5.69
CA ILE A 531 59.05 38.90 -5.79
C ILE A 531 59.08 40.38 -5.45
N SER A 532 58.54 41.25 -6.31
CA SER A 532 58.21 42.65 -6.02
C SER A 532 56.71 42.76 -5.70
N LEU A 533 56.34 43.47 -4.63
CA LEU A 533 54.95 43.69 -4.23
C LEU A 533 54.65 45.19 -4.26
N ARG A 534 53.63 45.58 -5.04
CA ARG A 534 53.04 46.92 -5.04
C ARG A 534 51.61 46.82 -4.51
N MET A 535 51.34 47.47 -3.37
CA MET A 535 50.04 47.43 -2.71
C MET A 535 49.82 48.78 -1.99
N PRO A 536 48.58 49.26 -1.82
CA PRO A 536 48.32 50.52 -1.12
C PRO A 536 48.81 50.43 0.34
N GLU A 537 49.52 51.45 0.83
CA GLU A 537 50.09 51.46 2.19
C GLU A 537 49.01 51.65 3.29
N ALA A 538 47.83 52.17 2.94
CA ALA A 538 46.75 52.43 3.88
C ALA A 538 45.96 51.14 4.18
N ALA A 539 46.30 50.46 5.27
CA ALA A 539 45.59 49.26 5.75
C ALA A 539 44.07 49.47 5.89
N ALA A 540 43.64 50.66 6.31
CA ALA A 540 42.23 51.03 6.44
C ALA A 540 41.44 50.96 5.11
N ALA A 541 42.09 51.20 3.97
CA ALA A 541 41.44 51.09 2.66
C ALA A 541 41.31 49.63 2.17
N LEU A 542 42.11 48.71 2.72
CA LEU A 542 42.04 47.28 2.43
C LEU A 542 40.98 46.58 3.29
N GLU A 543 40.74 47.08 4.50
CA GLU A 543 39.69 46.60 5.41
C GLU A 543 38.27 46.97 4.93
N THR A 544 38.14 47.98 4.07
CA THR A 544 36.84 48.36 3.48
C THR A 544 36.37 47.41 2.37
N VAL A 545 37.22 46.48 1.93
CA VAL A 545 36.88 45.51 0.86
C VAL A 545 36.03 44.37 1.44
N PRO A 546 34.91 43.98 0.79
CA PRO A 546 34.08 42.85 1.17
C PRO A 546 34.89 41.57 1.38
N ALA A 547 34.61 40.84 2.45
CA ALA A 547 35.37 39.64 2.82
C ALA A 547 35.43 38.58 1.70
N ALA A 548 34.34 38.40 0.94
CA ALA A 548 34.28 37.49 -0.20
C ALA A 548 35.21 37.92 -1.35
N THR A 549 35.28 39.23 -1.61
CA THR A 549 36.21 39.82 -2.59
C THR A 549 37.65 39.68 -2.11
N GLY A 550 37.92 39.99 -0.84
CA GLY A 550 39.27 39.90 -0.28
C GLY A 550 39.83 38.49 -0.25
N LEU A 551 38.99 37.49 0.05
CA LEU A 551 39.36 36.08 -0.02
C LEU A 551 39.65 35.64 -1.47
N THR A 552 38.80 36.04 -2.42
CA THR A 552 38.98 35.70 -3.83
C THR A 552 40.27 36.30 -4.39
N ALA A 553 40.57 37.54 -4.02
CA ALA A 553 41.83 38.21 -4.34
C ALA A 553 43.04 37.47 -3.74
N PHE A 554 43.00 37.13 -2.43
CA PHE A 554 44.05 36.39 -1.76
C PHE A 554 44.32 35.04 -2.45
N ARG A 555 43.27 34.28 -2.75
CA ARG A 555 43.37 32.99 -3.44
C ARG A 555 43.90 33.12 -4.86
N THR A 556 43.56 34.19 -5.56
CA THR A 556 44.09 34.51 -6.89
C THR A 556 45.61 34.73 -6.83
N VAL A 557 46.10 35.54 -5.88
CA VAL A 557 47.55 35.73 -5.68
C VAL A 557 48.24 34.42 -5.31
N GLN A 558 47.65 33.63 -4.40
CA GLN A 558 48.21 32.36 -3.97
C GLN A 558 48.40 31.36 -5.11
N GLU A 559 47.35 31.17 -5.91
CA GLU A 559 47.38 30.26 -7.06
C GLU A 559 48.36 30.77 -8.12
N ALA A 560 48.37 32.07 -8.41
CA ALA A 560 49.28 32.67 -9.38
C ALA A 560 50.75 32.59 -8.96
N LEU A 561 51.07 32.83 -7.68
CA LEU A 561 52.42 32.66 -7.13
C LEU A 561 52.88 31.20 -7.17
N SER A 562 52.01 30.27 -6.81
CA SER A 562 52.29 28.83 -6.89
C SER A 562 52.63 28.43 -8.34
N ASN A 563 51.83 28.88 -9.30
CA ASN A 563 52.06 28.62 -10.72
C ASN A 563 53.35 29.26 -11.24
N ALA A 564 53.64 30.51 -10.88
CA ALA A 564 54.87 31.19 -11.28
C ALA A 564 56.13 30.48 -10.74
N VAL A 565 56.13 30.06 -9.46
CA VAL A 565 57.23 29.32 -8.84
C VAL A 565 57.42 27.94 -9.50
N ARG A 566 56.32 27.28 -9.85
CA ARG A 566 56.33 25.96 -10.49
C ARG A 566 56.79 26.00 -11.95
N HIS A 567 56.32 26.97 -12.73
CA HIS A 567 56.47 27.00 -14.18
C HIS A 567 57.58 27.92 -14.69
N ALA A 568 57.98 28.93 -13.92
CA ALA A 568 59.06 29.84 -14.26
C ALA A 568 60.02 30.05 -13.07
N PRO A 569 60.68 28.97 -12.59
CA PRO A 569 61.56 29.05 -11.43
C PRO A 569 62.69 30.07 -11.67
N ARG A 570 62.99 30.87 -10.65
CA ARG A 570 63.99 31.96 -10.66
C ARG A 570 63.66 33.17 -11.55
N SER A 571 62.51 33.21 -12.21
CA SER A 571 62.05 34.42 -12.88
C SER A 571 61.62 35.48 -11.85
N PRO A 572 61.85 36.78 -12.12
CA PRO A 572 61.30 37.84 -11.28
C PRO A 572 59.77 37.85 -11.39
N ILE A 573 59.09 37.96 -10.25
CA ILE A 573 57.63 38.02 -10.14
C ILE A 573 57.23 39.40 -9.62
N GLU A 574 56.26 40.04 -10.25
CA GLU A 574 55.66 41.29 -9.81
C GLU A 574 54.20 41.03 -9.41
N VAL A 575 53.86 41.38 -8.17
CA VAL A 575 52.50 41.33 -7.62
C VAL A 575 52.03 42.75 -7.41
N THR A 576 50.93 43.13 -8.05
CA THR A 576 50.32 44.45 -7.94
C THR A 576 48.89 44.32 -7.46
N VAL A 577 48.55 45.02 -6.39
CA VAL A 577 47.18 45.15 -5.88
C VAL A 577 46.84 46.64 -5.94
N GLN A 578 45.72 46.99 -6.57
CA GLN A 578 45.24 48.37 -6.68
C GLN A 578 43.77 48.45 -6.29
N LEU A 579 43.41 49.56 -5.65
CA LEU A 579 42.03 49.91 -5.32
C LEU A 579 41.66 51.14 -6.15
N ALA A 580 40.58 51.05 -6.93
CA ALA A 580 40.05 52.16 -7.71
C ALA A 580 38.62 52.50 -7.26
N ALA A 581 38.26 53.78 -7.29
CA ALA A 581 36.87 54.21 -7.19
C ALA A 581 36.19 53.97 -8.56
N GLY A 582 35.26 53.02 -8.64
CA GLY A 582 34.66 52.59 -9.89
C GLY A 582 33.94 53.74 -10.62
N ARG A 583 34.25 53.95 -11.90
CA ARG A 583 33.70 55.04 -12.72
C ARG A 583 32.33 54.73 -13.34
N ALA A 584 31.79 53.52 -13.18
CA ALA A 584 30.59 53.08 -13.91
C ALA A 584 29.48 52.44 -13.05
N SER A 585 29.77 51.89 -11.86
CA SER A 585 28.79 51.08 -11.10
C SER A 585 28.56 51.53 -9.65
N GLY A 586 29.21 52.61 -9.20
CA GLY A 586 29.06 53.11 -7.83
C GLY A 586 29.59 52.18 -6.73
N HIS A 587 30.38 51.17 -7.09
CA HIS A 587 31.11 50.27 -6.17
C HIS A 587 32.60 50.43 -6.46
N GLY A 588 33.47 50.18 -5.48
CA GLY A 588 34.92 50.22 -5.72
C GLY A 588 35.36 49.05 -6.59
N GLU A 589 36.59 49.06 -7.08
CA GLU A 589 37.18 47.94 -7.82
C GLU A 589 38.54 47.58 -7.22
N VAL A 590 38.76 46.29 -6.96
CA VAL A 590 40.06 45.72 -6.58
C VAL A 590 40.65 45.06 -7.81
N MET A 591 41.81 45.55 -8.27
CA MET A 591 42.60 44.89 -9.30
C MET A 591 43.78 44.15 -8.65
N VAL A 592 43.90 42.87 -8.94
CA VAL A 592 45.05 42.05 -8.57
C VAL A 592 45.74 41.57 -9.83
N GLU A 593 47.03 41.82 -9.96
CA GLU A 593 47.84 41.36 -11.08
C GLU A 593 49.11 40.67 -10.57
N VAL A 594 49.39 39.49 -11.09
CA VAL A 594 50.63 38.74 -10.86
C VAL A 594 51.27 38.46 -12.20
N MET A 595 52.50 38.93 -12.40
CA MET A 595 53.25 38.77 -13.64
C MET A 595 54.62 38.19 -13.34
N ASN A 596 55.06 37.17 -14.09
CA ASN A 596 56.41 36.64 -14.00
C ASN A 596 57.18 36.87 -15.31
N GLY A 597 58.49 37.07 -15.20
CA GLY A 597 59.40 37.18 -16.35
C GLY A 597 59.59 35.86 -17.11
N ALA A 598 60.32 35.93 -18.24
CA ALA A 598 60.62 34.76 -19.05
C ALA A 598 61.35 33.67 -18.26
N ALA A 599 60.93 32.42 -18.43
CA ALA A 599 61.56 31.29 -17.77
C ALA A 599 62.97 31.06 -18.35
N ALA A 600 64.00 31.14 -17.51
CA ALA A 600 65.37 30.83 -17.92
C ALA A 600 65.52 29.32 -18.16
N GLY A 601 65.36 28.88 -19.41
CA GLY A 601 65.68 27.53 -19.87
C GLY A 601 64.59 26.47 -19.65
N ALA A 602 63.31 26.84 -19.60
CA ALA A 602 62.23 25.85 -19.49
C ALA A 602 61.76 25.37 -20.87
N SER A 603 62.09 24.13 -21.24
CA SER A 603 61.31 23.38 -22.24
C SER A 603 59.90 23.16 -21.70
N PRO A 604 58.85 23.23 -22.55
CA PRO A 604 57.48 23.04 -22.09
C PRO A 604 57.26 21.55 -21.73
N VAL A 605 57.38 21.22 -20.46
CA VAL A 605 56.91 19.92 -19.96
C VAL A 605 55.40 20.03 -19.82
N SER A 606 54.67 19.48 -20.79
CA SER A 606 53.23 19.28 -20.70
C SER A 606 52.95 18.22 -19.63
N SER A 607 52.74 18.63 -18.38
CA SER A 607 52.19 17.73 -17.36
C SER A 607 50.69 17.53 -17.60
N PRO A 608 50.16 16.29 -17.58
CA PRO A 608 48.72 16.03 -17.62
C PRO A 608 48.04 16.73 -16.42
N GLY A 609 47.12 17.65 -16.68
CA GLY A 609 46.40 18.44 -15.66
C GLY A 609 46.61 19.96 -15.69
N ALA A 610 47.42 20.47 -16.63
CA ALA A 610 47.82 21.88 -16.76
C ALA A 610 46.70 22.94 -17.03
N GLY A 611 45.42 22.60 -16.85
CA GLY A 611 44.29 23.52 -17.12
C GLY A 611 43.23 23.65 -16.02
N LEU A 612 43.28 22.82 -14.96
CA LEU A 612 42.25 22.82 -13.91
C LEU A 612 42.39 24.01 -12.95
N GLY A 613 43.61 24.45 -12.65
CA GLY A 613 43.87 25.56 -11.72
C GLY A 613 43.36 26.90 -12.24
N LEU A 614 43.55 27.18 -13.53
CA LEU A 614 43.08 28.42 -14.18
C LEU A 614 41.56 28.41 -14.37
N ALA A 615 40.96 27.26 -14.75
CA ALA A 615 39.51 27.13 -14.84
C ALA A 615 38.81 27.40 -13.49
N GLY A 616 39.32 26.80 -12.41
CA GLY A 616 38.79 27.03 -11.06
C GLY A 616 39.06 28.44 -10.51
N LEU A 617 40.08 29.14 -11.02
CA LEU A 617 40.31 30.55 -10.72
C LEU A 617 39.25 31.43 -11.41
N THR A 618 38.97 31.17 -12.69
CA THR A 618 37.90 31.86 -13.44
C THR A 618 36.52 31.71 -12.81
N GLU A 619 36.15 30.49 -12.42
CA GLU A 619 34.85 30.23 -11.75
C GLU A 619 34.72 31.01 -10.43
N ARG A 620 35.78 31.06 -9.62
CA ARG A 620 35.77 31.76 -8.33
C ARG A 620 35.71 33.28 -8.49
N VAL A 621 36.42 33.84 -9.47
CA VAL A 621 36.37 35.28 -9.78
C VAL A 621 35.00 35.69 -10.31
N GLN A 622 34.40 34.88 -11.20
CA GLN A 622 33.04 35.12 -11.70
C GLN A 622 31.97 34.99 -10.61
N ALA A 623 32.16 34.10 -9.65
CA ALA A 623 31.20 33.90 -8.54
C ALA A 623 31.04 35.15 -7.66
N VAL A 624 32.06 36.00 -7.57
CA VAL A 624 31.99 37.30 -6.88
C VAL A 624 31.66 38.47 -7.81
N GLY A 625 31.29 38.19 -9.07
CA GLY A 625 30.97 39.21 -10.07
C GLY A 625 32.19 39.90 -10.69
N GLY A 626 33.39 39.33 -10.53
CA GLY A 626 34.62 39.85 -11.12
C GLY A 626 34.95 39.24 -12.49
N ALA A 627 36.00 39.77 -13.11
CA ALA A 627 36.56 39.27 -14.37
C ALA A 627 38.02 38.87 -14.19
N VAL A 628 38.47 37.83 -14.91
CA VAL A 628 39.88 37.42 -14.91
C VAL A 628 40.41 37.32 -16.34
N MET A 629 41.66 37.75 -16.51
CA MET A 629 42.45 37.62 -17.73
C MET A 629 43.77 36.96 -17.38
N HIS A 630 44.25 36.05 -18.22
CA HIS A 630 45.56 35.45 -18.07
C HIS A 630 46.15 35.11 -19.44
N GLY A 631 47.46 35.20 -19.58
CA GLY A 631 48.11 34.94 -20.87
C GLY A 631 49.62 35.08 -20.83
N ALA A 632 50.28 34.71 -21.93
CA ALA A 632 51.68 34.99 -22.14
C ALA A 632 51.89 36.50 -22.35
N THR A 633 52.98 37.05 -21.84
CA THR A 633 53.40 38.43 -22.12
C THR A 633 54.31 38.49 -23.35
N ASP A 634 54.36 39.63 -24.03
CA ASP A 634 55.23 39.84 -25.21
C ASP A 634 56.72 39.67 -24.89
N ALA A 635 57.09 39.85 -23.60
CA ALA A 635 58.44 39.63 -23.09
C ALA A 635 58.74 38.14 -22.75
N GLY A 636 57.84 37.21 -23.10
CA GLY A 636 58.01 35.76 -22.89
C GLY A 636 57.66 35.27 -21.47
N GLY A 637 57.00 36.12 -20.66
CA GLY A 637 56.49 35.80 -19.33
C GLY A 637 55.04 35.35 -19.33
N PHE A 638 54.42 35.29 -18.15
CA PHE A 638 52.99 34.98 -18.01
C PHE A 638 52.36 35.93 -16.99
N PHE A 639 51.10 36.32 -17.20
CA PHE A 639 50.36 37.17 -16.28
C PHE A 639 49.00 36.58 -15.92
N VAL A 640 48.54 36.89 -14.72
CA VAL A 640 47.17 36.67 -14.25
C VAL A 640 46.67 37.98 -13.65
N ARG A 641 45.60 38.54 -14.21
CA ARG A 641 44.94 39.76 -13.74
C ARG A 641 43.49 39.45 -13.40
N ALA A 642 43.06 39.78 -12.17
CA ALA A 642 41.67 39.71 -11.75
C ALA A 642 41.17 41.10 -11.35
N GLU A 643 39.98 41.44 -11.83
CA GLU A 643 39.22 42.66 -11.52
C GLU A 643 38.01 42.23 -10.71
N LEU A 644 37.89 42.74 -9.48
CA LEU A 644 36.89 42.30 -8.50
C LEU A 644 36.11 43.51 -7.95
N PRO A 645 34.80 43.38 -7.68
CA PRO A 645 34.04 44.47 -7.07
C PRO A 645 34.41 44.67 -5.60
N ALA A 646 34.67 45.92 -5.21
CA ALA A 646 35.06 46.37 -3.88
C ALA A 646 33.96 47.14 -3.16
#